data_AF-A0A1J1J354-F1
#
_entry.id   AF-A0A1J1J354-F1
#
_cell.length_a   1.000
_cell.length_b   1.000
_cell.length_c   1.000
_cell.angle_alpha   90.00
_cell.angle_beta   90.00
_cell.angle_gamma   90.00
#
_symmetry.space_group_name_H-M   'P 1'
#
loop_
_entity.id
_entity.type
_entity.pdbx_description
1 polymer ?
#
loop_
_entity_poly.entity_id
_entity_poly.type
_entity_poly.pdbx_seq_one_letter_code
_entity_poly.pdbx_strand_id
1 'polypeptide(L)'
;MSFLTNKKVLLMSGVGTIAGIGIIIKDFMQGEKYRNPIKVGGKVMIVTGANTGIGKETATELAKRKATVYLACRSLHRCEETRRKIILETKNKNVFCRELDLGSFQSIKSFVKRFKAEQKRLDVLINNAGVMRCPRMLTNEGFEMQIGVNHMGHFLLTHLLLDYLNKSAPSRIVNVSSIAHNRGEINTADLNSEKSYDPTKAYEQSKLANILFTRKLAKHLEGTGVTVNALHPGIVDTELARHMGAYNSFFAKIFFYPLVWPFLKAPISGAQTSIYCAIDPELEKVTGKYFSDCKEAPVAPQAEDDAMADFLWKVSFVIRDAEEKRHKRGVNALQLDQNNGRLFSCGRDAIIRIWNTNVSNMDSSYIQSLEHHNDWVNDIVLCCGGRNLISASCDTTVKVWNAHKGFCMSTLRTHRDYVQALAYAKDREQVASAGLDKQIFLWDVNTLTALTASNNTVTSKEIHFLIKKGKEIKFYNFLLASSLTGSKHSIYGLAINPSGTIIASGSTENVIRCWDPRTCNRLIKLKGHTENIKSLVISTDGSHILSGSSDGTIKLWSVGQQRCIQTISIHNEGVWSLLVNENFTHVISGSRDKKIFLTEIRNPYNSVLVCEEKAPILNMCYNLDHTGIWTTTWNSDIKMWKLPKTNADKSLSSQQNSSNLSLNEQQPIIPFNTSEEKCIKGGAAIEKYVVLNDKRFMVTRDTEQNVAIYDVLKVIKVETLGKVDFDETVKARNKMVYVPNWFTVDLKTGMPTIVLGQDEVDCFAAWVSATEAGLGTGHAENGSDPKVNYGSLLLQALLEYWSQPIADMDNDIRGNEYFKVPKYTPILFSEVGGRTGCRLLVRDAAGDTESALLHEAVPSWVADVVIDRNIPRFIKIPFFLLPHPMMVKQDRMKKDRLIANEFIQCRKVCEHVLDKILMEIPPTNGTGVNSNSSQNNSDASEGSQIPAEDKIELLCNDVVCDPSMDLRTVKHFIWKQSSDLTFHYKTKPNFSMSCSVAIISKDNSPLYVLTSNIDKEIELLYRIHSALDIVDEKCNGTSNKNPDLRDLFLGLLYATENYKIYGYMTNTKIKFILVVDSLNSAFRENEIRTIFRNIHQEYVNFISNPFVIPNEPIFSKTFDKNIRSKIDCYGTK
;
A
#
# COMPACT_ATOMS: atom_id res chain seq x y z
N MET A 1 68.70 48.74 8.26
CA MET A 1 68.23 47.78 9.30
C MET A 1 67.42 48.40 10.45
N SER A 2 66.90 49.64 10.36
CA SER A 2 66.11 50.25 11.46
C SER A 2 64.62 49.85 11.50
N PHE A 3 64.09 49.17 10.48
CA PHE A 3 62.68 48.76 10.43
C PHE A 3 62.34 47.62 11.41
N LEU A 4 63.34 46.79 11.77
CA LEU A 4 63.17 45.59 12.61
C LEU A 4 63.31 45.84 14.11
N THR A 5 63.84 46.98 14.54
CA THR A 5 64.01 47.29 15.98
C THR A 5 62.73 47.82 16.64
N ASN A 6 61.73 48.22 15.86
CA ASN A 6 60.46 48.71 16.40
C ASN A 6 59.46 47.56 16.60
N LYS A 7 59.39 47.03 17.84
CA LYS A 7 58.47 45.95 18.23
C LYS A 7 57.00 46.19 17.83
N LYS A 8 56.55 47.45 17.76
CA LYS A 8 55.19 47.79 17.32
C LYS A 8 54.99 47.54 15.82
N VAL A 9 55.99 47.83 14.99
CA VAL A 9 55.94 47.62 13.54
C VAL A 9 55.96 46.13 13.21
N LEU A 10 56.79 45.33 13.89
CA LEU A 10 56.80 43.88 13.72
C LEU A 10 55.45 43.24 14.10
N LEU A 11 54.86 43.66 15.23
CA LEU A 11 53.53 43.20 15.66
C LEU A 11 52.44 43.57 14.64
N MET A 12 52.43 44.81 14.16
CA MET A 12 51.48 45.27 13.14
C MET A 12 51.64 44.52 11.82
N SER A 13 52.88 44.21 11.40
CA SER A 13 53.15 43.39 10.22
C SER A 13 52.63 41.95 10.40
N GLY A 14 52.85 41.33 11.56
CA GLY A 14 52.35 39.99 11.85
C GLY A 14 50.82 39.91 11.85
N VAL A 15 50.14 40.89 12.47
CA VAL A 15 48.68 41.01 12.42
C VAL A 15 48.18 41.21 10.99
N GLY A 16 48.85 42.06 10.19
CA GLY A 16 48.55 42.26 8.78
C GLY A 16 48.69 40.99 7.95
N THR A 17 49.73 40.19 8.17
CA THR A 17 49.94 38.90 7.49
C THR A 17 48.87 37.88 7.87
N ILE A 18 48.51 37.76 9.15
CA ILE A 18 47.44 36.84 9.59
C ILE A 18 46.08 37.25 8.99
N ALA A 19 45.77 38.55 8.99
CA ALA A 19 44.57 39.07 8.34
C ALA A 19 44.55 38.79 6.83
N GLY A 20 45.68 38.98 6.14
CA GLY A 20 45.84 38.67 4.72
C GLY A 20 45.63 37.19 4.40
N ILE A 21 46.23 36.28 5.17
CA ILE A 21 46.01 34.82 5.04
C ILE A 21 44.53 34.47 5.29
N GLY A 22 43.91 35.07 6.32
CA GLY A 22 42.49 34.89 6.59
C GLY A 22 41.58 35.32 5.44
N ILE A 23 41.92 36.42 4.75
CA ILE A 23 41.20 36.89 3.56
C ILE A 23 41.42 35.95 2.36
N ILE A 24 42.64 35.46 2.13
CA ILE A 24 42.93 34.49 1.05
C ILE A 24 42.16 33.17 1.27
N ILE A 25 42.13 32.66 2.51
CA ILE A 25 41.32 31.48 2.86
C ILE A 25 39.84 31.79 2.65
N LYS A 26 39.36 32.97 3.09
CA LYS A 26 37.97 33.42 2.88
C LYS A 26 37.59 33.40 1.40
N ASP A 27 38.43 33.95 0.53
CA ASP A 27 38.17 34.01 -0.91
C ASP A 27 38.20 32.63 -1.57
N PHE A 28 39.17 31.77 -1.22
CA PHE A 28 39.21 30.38 -1.68
C PHE A 28 37.95 29.61 -1.26
N MET A 29 37.54 29.76 0.01
CA MET A 29 36.36 29.09 0.57
C MET A 29 35.04 29.58 -0.03
N GLN A 30 35.01 30.66 -0.83
CA GLN A 30 33.78 31.06 -1.52
C GLN A 30 33.32 30.07 -2.60
N GLY A 31 34.24 29.27 -3.16
CA GLY A 31 33.90 28.29 -4.19
C GLY A 31 33.52 28.91 -5.54
N GLU A 32 32.90 28.09 -6.40
CA GLU A 32 32.67 28.44 -7.80
C GLU A 32 31.48 29.39 -7.98
N LYS A 33 31.66 30.43 -8.82
CA LYS A 33 30.62 31.43 -9.11
C LYS A 33 29.95 31.12 -10.45
N TYR A 34 28.63 31.03 -10.45
CA TYR A 34 27.83 30.78 -11.64
C TYR A 34 27.67 32.05 -12.48
N ARG A 35 28.48 32.17 -13.54
CA ARG A 35 28.60 33.40 -14.36
C ARG A 35 27.77 33.43 -15.64
N ASN A 36 27.08 32.35 -15.99
CA ASN A 36 26.35 32.23 -17.25
C ASN A 36 25.21 33.29 -17.33
N PRO A 37 25.20 34.24 -18.29
CA PRO A 37 24.36 35.45 -18.25
C PRO A 37 22.90 35.22 -18.72
N ILE A 38 22.30 34.09 -18.34
CA ILE A 38 20.97 33.67 -18.77
C ILE A 38 19.88 34.53 -18.12
N LYS A 39 18.98 35.05 -18.96
CA LYS A 39 17.73 35.70 -18.55
C LYS A 39 16.60 34.68 -18.58
N VAL A 40 15.80 34.66 -17.50
CA VAL A 40 14.67 33.73 -17.30
C VAL A 40 13.35 34.49 -17.22
N GLY A 41 13.19 35.48 -18.11
CA GLY A 41 11.97 36.27 -18.23
C GLY A 41 10.76 35.38 -18.53
N GLY A 42 9.65 35.61 -17.81
CA GLY A 42 8.41 34.84 -17.97
C GLY A 42 8.35 33.52 -17.19
N LYS A 43 9.47 33.03 -16.63
CA LYS A 43 9.47 31.85 -15.73
C LYS A 43 9.02 32.22 -14.32
N VAL A 44 8.19 31.38 -13.71
CA VAL A 44 7.68 31.52 -12.34
C VAL A 44 8.42 30.57 -11.41
N MET A 45 8.96 31.09 -10.30
CA MET A 45 9.83 30.33 -9.40
C MET A 45 9.44 30.54 -7.93
N ILE A 46 9.35 29.45 -7.17
CA ILE A 46 9.15 29.47 -5.72
C ILE A 46 10.49 29.19 -5.03
N VAL A 47 10.82 30.00 -4.02
CA VAL A 47 11.98 29.77 -3.15
C VAL A 47 11.52 29.73 -1.70
N THR A 48 11.64 28.56 -1.05
CA THR A 48 11.27 28.41 0.36
C THR A 48 12.37 28.97 1.28
N GLY A 49 11.99 29.67 2.35
CA GLY A 49 12.93 30.31 3.28
C GLY A 49 13.68 31.52 2.71
N ALA A 50 13.09 32.22 1.74
CA ALA A 50 13.75 33.28 0.97
C ALA A 50 13.88 34.66 1.66
N ASN A 51 13.58 34.77 2.96
CA ASN A 51 13.69 36.02 3.71
C ASN A 51 15.11 36.31 4.22
N THR A 52 15.99 35.31 4.32
CA THR A 52 17.36 35.46 4.83
C THR A 52 18.33 34.47 4.14
N GLY A 53 19.64 34.69 4.29
CA GLY A 53 20.67 33.74 3.89
C GLY A 53 20.61 33.30 2.41
N ILE A 54 20.86 32.01 2.18
CA ILE A 54 20.94 31.39 0.84
C ILE A 54 19.66 31.64 0.02
N GLY A 55 18.49 31.44 0.64
CA GLY A 55 17.19 31.60 -0.04
C GLY A 55 16.96 33.04 -0.50
N LYS A 56 17.34 34.03 0.32
CA LYS A 56 17.29 35.45 -0.07
C LYS A 56 18.16 35.72 -1.28
N GLU A 57 19.45 35.35 -1.24
CA GLU A 57 20.36 35.68 -2.35
C GLU A 57 20.03 34.91 -3.63
N THR A 58 19.52 33.68 -3.51
CA THR A 58 18.93 32.93 -4.63
C THR A 58 17.77 33.71 -5.26
N ALA A 59 16.81 34.17 -4.44
CA ALA A 59 15.68 34.96 -4.91
C ALA A 59 16.10 36.31 -5.53
N THR A 60 17.10 36.99 -4.96
CA THR A 60 17.67 38.23 -5.51
C THR A 60 18.24 38.02 -6.91
N GLU A 61 19.06 36.98 -7.10
CA GLU A 61 19.72 36.72 -8.39
C GLU A 61 18.74 36.27 -9.48
N LEU A 62 17.75 35.44 -9.14
CA LEU A 62 16.66 35.08 -10.05
C LEU A 62 15.83 36.32 -10.45
N ALA A 63 15.57 37.24 -9.52
CA ALA A 63 14.90 38.50 -9.81
C ALA A 63 15.74 39.45 -10.70
N LYS A 64 17.08 39.51 -10.53
CA LYS A 64 18.00 40.23 -11.44
C LYS A 64 17.88 39.69 -12.87
N ARG A 65 17.78 38.37 -13.01
CA ARG A 65 17.60 37.64 -14.29
C ARG A 65 16.17 37.68 -14.84
N LYS A 66 15.31 38.53 -14.28
CA LYS A 66 13.92 38.81 -14.70
C LYS A 66 12.91 37.68 -14.51
N ALA A 67 13.20 36.69 -13.65
CA ALA A 67 12.19 35.73 -13.22
C ALA A 67 11.03 36.41 -12.45
N THR A 68 9.87 35.76 -12.42
CA THR A 68 8.81 36.01 -11.46
C THR A 68 9.07 35.17 -10.21
N VAL A 69 9.38 35.81 -9.08
CA VAL A 69 9.90 35.12 -7.88
C VAL A 69 8.92 35.20 -6.71
N TYR A 70 8.54 34.04 -6.17
CA TYR A 70 7.74 33.86 -4.98
C TYR A 70 8.62 33.51 -3.78
N LEU A 71 8.78 34.46 -2.86
CA LEU A 71 9.41 34.25 -1.57
C LEU A 71 8.40 33.58 -0.64
N ALA A 72 8.62 32.30 -0.33
CA ALA A 72 7.74 31.51 0.52
C ALA A 72 8.37 31.38 1.92
N CYS A 73 7.82 32.09 2.92
CA CYS A 73 8.49 32.29 4.21
C CYS A 73 7.52 32.21 5.39
N ARG A 74 7.96 31.61 6.51
CA ARG A 74 7.18 31.52 7.77
C ARG A 74 6.76 32.87 8.35
N SER A 75 7.57 33.92 8.17
CA SER A 75 7.26 35.27 8.65
C SER A 75 6.97 36.19 7.48
N LEU A 76 5.70 36.53 7.28
CA LEU A 76 5.27 37.42 6.21
C LEU A 76 5.87 38.83 6.35
N HIS A 77 6.06 39.32 7.59
CA HIS A 77 6.72 40.61 7.87
C HIS A 77 8.16 40.65 7.33
N ARG A 78 9.03 39.72 7.77
CA ARG A 78 10.43 39.63 7.30
C ARG A 78 10.51 39.34 5.80
N CYS A 79 9.54 38.61 5.25
CA CYS A 79 9.43 38.41 3.82
C CYS A 79 9.24 39.76 3.11
N GLU A 80 8.21 40.53 3.48
CA GLU A 80 7.83 41.76 2.78
C GLU A 80 8.93 42.84 2.84
N GLU A 81 9.66 42.95 3.95
CA GLU A 81 10.88 43.76 4.05
C GLU A 81 11.96 43.33 3.03
N THR A 82 12.15 42.02 2.87
CA THR A 82 13.15 41.45 1.97
C THR A 82 12.74 41.64 0.51
N ARG A 83 11.47 41.40 0.19
CA ARG A 83 10.87 41.69 -1.13
C ARG A 83 11.08 43.14 -1.54
N ARG A 84 10.83 44.11 -0.65
CA ARG A 84 11.06 45.54 -0.95
C ARG A 84 12.52 45.83 -1.32
N LYS A 85 13.47 45.26 -0.56
CA LYS A 85 14.91 45.38 -0.86
C LYS A 85 15.26 44.78 -2.23
N ILE A 86 14.76 43.58 -2.55
CA ILE A 86 14.97 42.93 -3.85
C ILE A 86 14.38 43.76 -5.00
N ILE A 87 13.16 44.31 -4.86
CA ILE A 87 12.54 45.14 -5.91
C ILE A 87 13.37 46.40 -6.18
N LEU A 88 13.88 47.06 -5.13
CA LEU A 88 14.74 48.25 -5.24
C LEU A 88 16.08 47.93 -5.92
N GLU A 89 16.75 46.85 -5.52
CA GLU A 89 18.06 46.45 -6.06
C GLU A 89 17.96 45.97 -7.53
N THR A 90 16.96 45.13 -7.84
CA THR A 90 16.86 44.45 -9.14
C THR A 90 16.04 45.20 -10.19
N LYS A 91 15.30 46.23 -9.76
CA LYS A 91 14.28 46.94 -10.54
C LYS A 91 13.25 45.99 -11.20
N ASN A 92 13.03 44.81 -10.62
CA ASN A 92 12.04 43.84 -11.06
C ASN A 92 10.82 43.92 -10.14
N LYS A 93 9.63 44.18 -10.70
CA LYS A 93 8.38 44.29 -9.95
C LYS A 93 7.73 42.92 -9.68
N ASN A 94 8.14 41.87 -10.38
CA ASN A 94 7.55 40.53 -10.33
C ASN A 94 8.11 39.70 -9.18
N VAL A 95 8.12 40.28 -7.97
CA VAL A 95 8.64 39.65 -6.75
C VAL A 95 7.53 39.70 -5.70
N PHE A 96 7.12 38.54 -5.20
CA PHE A 96 5.93 38.35 -4.37
C PHE A 96 6.29 37.65 -3.06
N CYS A 97 5.62 38.00 -1.96
CA CYS A 97 5.79 37.38 -0.66
C CYS A 97 4.56 36.60 -0.24
N ARG A 98 4.74 35.35 0.18
CA ARG A 98 3.68 34.47 0.65
C ARG A 98 4.11 33.78 1.93
N GLU A 99 3.16 33.60 2.83
CA GLU A 99 3.38 32.88 4.08
C GLU A 99 3.45 31.39 3.80
N LEU A 100 4.47 30.72 4.34
CA LEU A 100 4.67 29.28 4.26
C LEU A 100 5.40 28.80 5.52
N ASP A 101 4.68 28.08 6.37
CA ASP A 101 5.27 27.31 7.46
C ASP A 101 5.31 25.82 7.10
N LEU A 102 6.50 25.31 6.79
CA LEU A 102 6.72 23.89 6.48
C LEU A 102 6.56 22.97 7.70
N GLY A 103 6.48 23.53 8.91
CA GLY A 103 6.10 22.80 10.13
C GLY A 103 4.58 22.71 10.35
N SER A 104 3.77 23.08 9.35
CA SER A 104 2.33 22.81 9.34
C SER A 104 1.81 22.50 7.94
N PHE A 105 1.21 21.33 7.77
CA PHE A 105 0.57 20.88 6.55
C PHE A 105 -0.58 21.81 6.15
N GLN A 106 -1.30 22.38 7.11
CA GLN A 106 -2.34 23.38 6.84
C GLN A 106 -1.76 24.68 6.25
N SER A 107 -0.58 25.12 6.70
CA SER A 107 0.10 26.28 6.11
C SER A 107 0.61 25.98 4.70
N ILE A 108 1.16 24.78 4.48
CA ILE A 108 1.58 24.30 3.16
C ILE A 108 0.39 24.28 2.18
N LYS A 109 -0.74 23.66 2.55
CA LYS A 109 -1.95 23.60 1.72
C LYS A 109 -2.52 25.00 1.43
N SER A 110 -2.52 25.88 2.44
CA SER A 110 -2.94 27.29 2.28
C SER A 110 -2.04 28.07 1.32
N PHE A 111 -0.72 27.89 1.42
CA PHE A 111 0.25 28.47 0.49
C PHE A 111 0.02 27.98 -0.94
N VAL A 112 -0.12 26.66 -1.14
CA VAL A 112 -0.33 26.07 -2.47
C VAL A 112 -1.65 26.52 -3.09
N LYS A 113 -2.76 26.46 -2.34
CA LYS A 113 -4.07 26.95 -2.81
C LYS A 113 -3.99 28.40 -3.29
N ARG A 114 -3.30 29.26 -2.53
CA ARG A 114 -3.11 30.67 -2.90
C ARG A 114 -2.18 30.85 -4.11
N PHE A 115 -1.07 30.10 -4.19
CA PHE A 115 -0.16 30.16 -5.33
C PHE A 115 -0.87 29.73 -6.64
N LYS A 116 -1.61 28.61 -6.61
CA LYS A 116 -2.38 28.09 -7.75
C LYS A 116 -3.51 29.03 -8.19
N ALA A 117 -4.06 29.85 -7.29
CA ALA A 117 -5.04 30.88 -7.65
C ALA A 117 -4.42 32.12 -8.32
N GLU A 118 -3.13 32.38 -8.10
CA GLU A 118 -2.43 33.57 -8.58
C GLU A 118 -1.56 33.34 -9.83
N GLN A 119 -1.11 32.10 -10.05
CA GLN A 119 -0.25 31.69 -11.16
C GLN A 119 -0.86 30.49 -11.88
N LYS A 120 -0.54 30.34 -13.18
CA LYS A 120 -0.94 29.17 -13.99
C LYS A 120 0.24 28.22 -14.30
N ARG A 121 1.45 28.56 -13.87
CA ARG A 121 2.70 27.82 -14.14
C ARG A 121 3.66 27.90 -12.95
N LEU A 122 4.55 26.92 -12.84
CA LEU A 122 5.65 26.87 -11.90
C LEU A 122 6.85 26.20 -12.58
N ASP A 123 7.84 26.99 -12.98
CA ASP A 123 9.01 26.52 -13.71
C ASP A 123 10.10 25.96 -12.79
N VAL A 124 10.23 26.51 -11.57
CA VAL A 124 11.23 26.04 -10.59
C VAL A 124 10.68 26.09 -9.17
N LEU A 125 10.76 24.96 -8.46
CA LEU A 125 10.54 24.87 -7.02
C LEU A 125 11.89 24.66 -6.31
N ILE A 126 12.31 25.62 -5.49
CA ILE A 126 13.54 25.52 -4.67
C ILE A 126 13.15 25.29 -3.20
N ASN A 127 13.25 24.03 -2.78
CA ASN A 127 13.05 23.55 -1.42
C ASN A 127 14.32 23.83 -0.58
N ASN A 128 14.50 25.10 -0.21
CA ASN A 128 15.69 25.62 0.47
C ASN A 128 15.51 25.83 1.98
N ALA A 129 14.28 26.01 2.47
CA ALA A 129 14.01 26.23 3.88
C ALA A 129 14.53 25.08 4.75
N GLY A 130 14.79 25.37 6.02
CA GLY A 130 15.14 24.33 6.96
C GLY A 130 15.49 24.84 8.34
N VAL A 131 15.68 23.87 9.23
CA VAL A 131 16.06 24.01 10.62
C VAL A 131 17.16 23.00 10.94
N MET A 132 18.05 23.36 11.87
CA MET A 132 19.25 22.60 12.17
C MET A 132 19.53 22.57 13.67
N ARG A 133 19.82 21.38 14.20
CA ARG A 133 20.19 21.13 15.61
C ARG A 133 19.25 21.83 16.59
N CYS A 134 17.96 21.79 16.28
CA CYS A 134 16.93 22.27 17.19
C CYS A 134 16.87 21.39 18.44
N PRO A 135 16.40 21.91 19.59
CA PRO A 135 15.87 21.07 20.65
C PRO A 135 14.74 20.19 20.10
N ARG A 136 14.46 19.04 20.75
CA ARG A 136 13.37 18.15 20.32
C ARG A 136 12.03 18.91 20.40
N MET A 137 11.49 19.24 19.24
CA MET A 137 10.18 19.87 19.06
C MET A 137 9.42 19.05 18.02
N LEU A 138 8.10 19.24 17.93
CA LEU A 138 7.26 18.59 16.93
C LEU A 138 6.60 19.63 16.00
N THR A 139 6.32 19.25 14.75
CA THR A 139 5.42 19.98 13.85
C THR A 139 3.98 19.89 14.36
N ASN A 140 3.06 20.65 13.76
CA ASN A 140 1.65 20.63 14.15
C ASN A 140 1.02 19.22 14.00
N GLU A 141 1.55 18.42 13.08
CA GLU A 141 1.14 17.07 12.74
C GLU A 141 1.79 16.01 13.64
N GLY A 142 2.81 16.38 14.43
CA GLY A 142 3.45 15.50 15.40
C GLY A 142 4.79 14.90 14.97
N PHE A 143 5.29 15.24 13.77
CA PHE A 143 6.62 14.85 13.31
C PHE A 143 7.72 15.64 14.03
N GLU A 144 8.88 15.04 14.25
CA GLU A 144 10.05 15.71 14.81
C GLU A 144 10.43 16.91 13.95
N MET A 145 10.79 18.03 14.57
CA MET A 145 10.90 19.32 13.90
C MET A 145 11.87 19.33 12.70
N GLN A 146 12.98 18.59 12.75
CA GLN A 146 13.95 18.55 11.67
C GLN A 146 13.50 17.64 10.52
N ILE A 147 13.03 16.41 10.77
CA ILE A 147 12.47 15.55 9.70
C ILE A 147 11.16 16.14 9.14
N GLY A 148 10.31 16.70 10.01
CA GLY A 148 9.03 17.32 9.68
C GLY A 148 9.19 18.56 8.81
N VAL A 149 10.04 19.53 9.18
CA VAL A 149 10.24 20.75 8.40
C VAL A 149 11.17 20.54 7.20
N ASN A 150 12.29 19.83 7.37
CA ASN A 150 13.28 19.70 6.29
C ASN A 150 12.83 18.71 5.22
N HIS A 151 12.08 17.67 5.59
CA HIS A 151 11.64 16.61 4.68
C HIS A 151 10.11 16.57 4.50
N MET A 152 9.31 16.18 5.50
CA MET A 152 7.86 15.91 5.32
C MET A 152 7.07 17.12 4.79
N GLY A 153 7.37 18.32 5.26
CA GLY A 153 6.76 19.56 4.78
C GLY A 153 7.14 19.89 3.34
N HIS A 154 8.38 19.62 2.94
CA HIS A 154 8.80 19.75 1.54
C HIS A 154 8.24 18.62 0.66
N PHE A 155 8.11 17.40 1.18
CA PHE A 155 7.46 16.27 0.51
C PHE A 155 6.03 16.67 0.13
N LEU A 156 5.22 17.10 1.13
CA LEU A 156 3.85 17.55 0.90
C LEU A 156 3.79 18.77 -0.03
N LEU A 157 4.61 19.79 0.20
CA LEU A 157 4.65 20.99 -0.66
C LEU A 157 4.95 20.63 -2.12
N THR A 158 5.92 19.74 -2.32
CA THR A 158 6.33 19.28 -3.66
C THR A 158 5.20 18.49 -4.30
N HIS A 159 4.67 17.49 -3.61
CA HIS A 159 3.58 16.62 -4.09
C HIS A 159 2.35 17.44 -4.51
N LEU A 160 1.93 18.42 -3.70
CA LEU A 160 0.83 19.33 -4.02
C LEU A 160 1.10 20.33 -5.17
N LEU A 161 2.35 20.45 -5.63
CA LEU A 161 2.77 21.32 -6.74
C LEU A 161 3.24 20.55 -7.99
N LEU A 162 3.27 19.21 -7.96
CA LEU A 162 3.76 18.38 -9.07
C LEU A 162 2.95 18.59 -10.36
N ASP A 163 1.64 18.78 -10.25
CA ASP A 163 0.76 19.09 -11.38
C ASP A 163 1.16 20.40 -12.08
N TYR A 164 1.56 21.43 -11.33
CA TYR A 164 2.01 22.71 -11.88
C TYR A 164 3.43 22.63 -12.47
N LEU A 165 4.31 21.83 -11.86
CA LEU A 165 5.65 21.57 -12.38
C LEU A 165 5.56 20.77 -13.69
N ASN A 166 4.76 19.70 -13.74
CA ASN A 166 4.50 18.90 -14.94
C ASN A 166 3.89 19.76 -16.07
N LYS A 167 2.87 20.59 -15.77
CA LYS A 167 2.28 21.56 -16.74
C LYS A 167 3.27 22.61 -17.26
N SER A 168 4.38 22.82 -16.57
CA SER A 168 5.41 23.81 -16.92
C SER A 168 6.69 23.19 -17.48
N ALA A 169 6.68 21.89 -17.80
CA ALA A 169 7.85 21.19 -18.32
C ALA A 169 8.42 21.88 -19.59
N PRO A 170 9.75 22.05 -19.73
CA PRO A 170 10.79 21.63 -18.79
C PRO A 170 10.88 22.51 -17.54
N SER A 171 10.68 21.88 -16.38
CA SER A 171 10.64 22.50 -15.05
C SER A 171 11.51 21.73 -14.06
N ARG A 172 11.83 22.35 -12.91
CA ARG A 172 12.86 21.83 -12.00
C ARG A 172 12.47 21.89 -10.54
N ILE A 173 12.86 20.86 -9.80
CA ILE A 173 12.73 20.76 -8.35
C ILE A 173 14.15 20.67 -7.77
N VAL A 174 14.48 21.59 -6.87
CA VAL A 174 15.81 21.71 -6.27
C VAL A 174 15.70 21.53 -4.76
N ASN A 175 16.15 20.39 -4.26
CA ASN A 175 16.08 20.00 -2.86
C ASN A 175 17.38 20.31 -2.11
N VAL A 176 17.36 21.25 -1.16
CA VAL A 176 18.57 21.61 -0.40
C VAL A 176 18.83 20.59 0.71
N SER A 177 19.81 19.73 0.47
CA SER A 177 20.38 18.82 1.46
C SER A 177 21.67 19.43 2.06
N SER A 178 22.58 18.60 2.57
CA SER A 178 23.83 18.99 3.22
C SER A 178 24.81 17.83 3.21
N ILE A 179 26.12 18.11 3.32
CA ILE A 179 27.15 17.09 3.59
C ILE A 179 26.87 16.28 4.89
N ALA A 180 26.01 16.80 5.76
CA ALA A 180 25.47 16.08 6.92
C ALA A 180 24.79 14.74 6.56
N HIS A 181 24.28 14.56 5.34
CA HIS A 181 23.68 13.29 4.92
C HIS A 181 24.66 12.11 4.98
N ASN A 182 25.98 12.37 4.87
CA ASN A 182 27.03 11.34 4.94
C ASN A 182 27.11 10.61 6.29
N ARG A 183 26.41 11.11 7.31
CA ARG A 183 26.32 10.50 8.65
C ARG A 183 24.87 10.23 9.06
N GLY A 184 23.93 10.40 8.14
CA GLY A 184 22.51 10.14 8.37
C GLY A 184 22.17 8.66 8.29
N GLU A 185 21.11 8.27 8.98
CA GLU A 185 20.53 6.94 8.95
C GLU A 185 19.02 7.10 9.16
N ILE A 186 18.18 6.33 8.45
CA ILE A 186 16.72 6.37 8.62
C ILE A 186 16.33 5.35 9.68
N ASN A 187 15.96 5.82 10.87
CA ASN A 187 15.55 4.94 11.95
C ASN A 187 14.10 4.46 11.75
N THR A 188 13.92 3.30 11.13
CA THR A 188 12.59 2.72 10.85
C THR A 188 11.78 2.41 12.11
N ALA A 189 12.46 2.08 13.22
CA ALA A 189 11.83 1.73 14.50
C ALA A 189 11.56 2.93 15.43
N ASP A 190 12.04 4.12 15.09
CA ASP A 190 11.85 5.37 15.84
C ASP A 190 12.06 6.59 14.92
N LEU A 191 11.31 6.65 13.81
CA LEU A 191 11.46 7.69 12.78
C LEU A 191 11.27 9.10 13.37
N ASN A 192 10.45 9.19 14.41
CA ASN A 192 10.11 10.41 15.14
C ASN A 192 11.08 10.75 16.30
N SER A 193 12.16 9.97 16.47
CA SER A 193 13.17 10.14 17.54
C SER A 193 12.55 10.36 18.93
N GLU A 194 11.56 9.52 19.29
CA GLU A 194 10.85 9.52 20.56
C GLU A 194 11.60 8.79 21.66
N LYS A 195 12.37 7.76 21.32
CA LYS A 195 13.14 6.93 22.26
C LYS A 195 14.49 7.57 22.58
N SER A 196 15.16 8.14 21.57
CA SER A 196 16.46 8.81 21.73
C SER A 196 16.61 9.97 20.75
N TYR A 197 16.67 11.20 21.26
CA TYR A 197 16.89 12.39 20.43
C TYR A 197 18.32 12.92 20.55
N ASP A 198 19.05 12.90 19.43
CA ASP A 198 20.24 13.72 19.25
C ASP A 198 19.96 14.81 18.18
N PRO A 199 20.13 16.11 18.50
CA PRO A 199 19.87 17.20 17.55
C PRO A 199 20.70 17.14 16.28
N THR A 200 21.87 16.49 16.31
CA THR A 200 22.78 16.33 15.18
C THR A 200 22.31 15.16 14.31
N LYS A 201 22.03 13.99 14.91
CA LYS A 201 21.50 12.83 14.17
C LYS A 201 20.15 13.11 13.51
N ALA A 202 19.23 13.81 14.19
CA ALA A 202 17.95 14.20 13.61
C ALA A 202 18.13 15.15 12.39
N TYR A 203 19.13 16.03 12.43
CA TYR A 203 19.50 16.85 11.27
C TYR A 203 20.03 15.97 10.13
N GLU A 204 20.95 15.06 10.44
CA GLU A 204 21.61 14.15 9.48
C GLU A 204 20.60 13.20 8.80
N GLN A 205 19.69 12.59 9.58
CA GLN A 205 18.53 11.82 9.10
C GLN A 205 17.66 12.66 8.15
N SER A 206 17.32 13.90 8.53
CA SER A 206 16.48 14.77 7.68
C SER A 206 17.14 15.16 6.35
N LYS A 207 18.47 15.21 6.31
CA LYS A 207 19.24 15.53 5.11
C LYS A 207 19.51 14.30 4.24
N LEU A 208 19.60 13.11 4.83
CA LEU A 208 19.53 11.84 4.10
C LEU A 208 18.16 11.64 3.44
N ALA A 209 17.07 11.84 4.18
CA ALA A 209 15.70 11.71 3.68
C ALA A 209 15.43 12.56 2.42
N ASN A 210 15.98 13.78 2.37
CA ASN A 210 15.87 14.65 1.18
C ASN A 210 16.57 14.10 -0.07
N ILE A 211 17.60 13.26 0.06
CA ILE A 211 18.30 12.65 -1.08
C ILE A 211 17.58 11.36 -1.51
N LEU A 212 17.16 10.53 -0.56
CA LEU A 212 16.31 9.37 -0.84
C LEU A 212 15.03 9.78 -1.56
N PHE A 213 14.36 10.84 -1.07
CA PHE A 213 13.22 11.47 -1.73
C PHE A 213 13.54 12.01 -3.11
N THR A 214 14.67 12.72 -3.28
CA THR A 214 15.10 13.21 -4.60
C THR A 214 15.25 12.07 -5.59
N ARG A 215 15.87 10.94 -5.20
CA ARG A 215 16.06 9.77 -6.07
C ARG A 215 14.74 9.06 -6.38
N LYS A 216 13.90 8.78 -5.38
CA LYS A 216 12.59 8.13 -5.56
C LYS A 216 11.65 9.00 -6.39
N LEU A 217 11.58 10.31 -6.12
CA LEU A 217 10.77 11.25 -6.91
C LEU A 217 11.31 11.40 -8.34
N ALA A 218 12.63 11.41 -8.54
CA ALA A 218 13.22 11.44 -9.89
C ALA A 218 12.83 10.19 -10.72
N LYS A 219 12.77 9.00 -10.09
CA LYS A 219 12.24 7.78 -10.73
C LYS A 219 10.74 7.87 -11.02
N HIS A 220 9.95 8.45 -10.10
CA HIS A 220 8.50 8.65 -10.30
C HIS A 220 8.18 9.67 -11.42
N LEU A 221 9.02 10.70 -11.59
CA LEU A 221 8.88 11.72 -12.63
C LEU A 221 9.63 11.36 -13.93
N GLU A 222 10.08 10.12 -14.08
CA GLU A 222 10.75 9.69 -15.31
C GLU A 222 9.81 9.81 -16.52
N GLY A 223 10.27 10.55 -17.53
CA GLY A 223 9.51 10.87 -18.74
C GLY A 223 8.52 12.04 -18.63
N THR A 224 8.36 12.72 -17.50
CA THR A 224 7.44 13.89 -17.41
C THR A 224 8.05 15.21 -17.87
N GLY A 225 9.37 15.25 -18.09
CA GLY A 225 10.11 16.49 -18.39
C GLY A 225 10.38 17.39 -17.18
N VAL A 226 10.10 16.90 -15.97
CA VAL A 226 10.45 17.57 -14.70
C VAL A 226 11.71 16.95 -14.12
N THR A 227 12.74 17.75 -13.86
CA THR A 227 13.97 17.27 -13.21
C THR A 227 13.96 17.53 -11.71
N VAL A 228 14.49 16.59 -10.92
CA VAL A 228 14.57 16.69 -9.46
C VAL A 228 16.01 16.44 -9.04
N ASN A 229 16.67 17.44 -8.48
CA ASN A 229 18.05 17.31 -8.02
C ASN A 229 18.22 17.80 -6.58
N ALA A 230 19.15 17.20 -5.86
CA ALA A 230 19.55 17.60 -4.53
C ALA A 230 20.87 18.37 -4.59
N LEU A 231 21.14 19.23 -3.60
CA LEU A 231 22.42 19.92 -3.52
C LEU A 231 22.92 20.19 -2.10
N HIS A 232 24.21 20.54 -2.01
CA HIS A 232 24.86 21.15 -0.86
C HIS A 232 25.28 22.60 -1.19
N PRO A 233 24.88 23.60 -0.39
CA PRO A 233 25.30 24.99 -0.57
C PRO A 233 26.69 25.31 0.02
N GLY A 234 27.40 24.32 0.56
CA GLY A 234 28.58 24.52 1.41
C GLY A 234 28.24 24.89 2.86
N ILE A 235 29.25 25.25 3.65
CA ILE A 235 29.08 25.77 5.01
C ILE A 235 28.91 27.30 4.91
N VAL A 236 27.67 27.78 4.99
CA VAL A 236 27.32 29.18 4.70
C VAL A 236 26.97 29.95 5.98
N ASP A 237 27.55 31.15 6.13
CA ASP A 237 27.25 32.07 7.23
C ASP A 237 25.79 32.56 7.15
N THR A 238 24.91 31.97 7.96
CA THR A 238 23.45 32.15 7.90
C THR A 238 22.81 32.01 9.28
N GLU A 239 21.57 32.52 9.44
CA GLU A 239 20.76 32.34 10.64
C GLU A 239 20.40 30.87 10.95
N LEU A 240 20.77 29.90 10.11
CA LEU A 240 20.49 28.48 10.34
C LEU A 240 21.15 27.94 11.62
N ALA A 241 22.31 28.49 11.99
CA ALA A 241 23.06 28.12 13.19
C ALA A 241 22.52 28.71 14.51
N ARG A 242 21.43 29.50 14.49
CA ARG A 242 20.92 30.28 15.64
C ARG A 242 20.60 29.49 16.92
N HIS A 243 20.44 28.16 16.82
CA HIS A 243 20.19 27.27 17.95
C HIS A 243 21.46 26.62 18.54
N MET A 244 22.65 26.85 17.95
CA MET A 244 23.91 26.39 18.54
C MET A 244 24.33 27.32 19.69
N GLY A 245 24.11 26.89 20.93
CA GLY A 245 24.33 27.71 22.14
C GLY A 245 25.72 28.35 22.26
N ALA A 246 26.77 27.72 21.69
CA ALA A 246 28.11 28.29 21.63
C ALA A 246 28.17 29.63 20.85
N TYR A 247 27.46 29.75 19.71
CA TYR A 247 27.54 30.93 18.82
C TYR A 247 26.89 32.20 19.40
N ASN A 248 26.02 32.07 20.41
CA ASN A 248 25.30 33.20 21.00
C ASN A 248 26.02 33.81 22.23
N SER A 249 27.10 33.20 22.72
CA SER A 249 27.91 33.76 23.82
C SER A 249 28.74 34.95 23.36
N PHE A 250 28.84 35.99 24.20
CA PHE A 250 29.72 37.16 24.00
C PHE A 250 31.18 36.73 23.77
N PHE A 251 31.66 35.75 24.54
CA PHE A 251 33.00 35.20 24.41
C PHE A 251 33.24 34.56 23.03
N ALA A 252 32.28 33.77 22.53
CA ALA A 252 32.40 33.12 21.23
C ALA A 252 32.36 34.11 20.07
N LYS A 253 31.56 35.18 20.17
CA LYS A 253 31.54 36.25 19.15
C LYS A 253 32.86 37.01 19.04
N ILE A 254 33.61 37.15 20.13
CA ILE A 254 34.90 37.86 20.15
C ILE A 254 36.07 36.95 19.76
N PHE A 255 36.11 35.70 20.25
CA PHE A 255 37.28 34.83 20.08
C PHE A 255 37.10 33.68 19.07
N PHE A 256 35.89 33.13 18.92
CA PHE A 256 35.64 31.96 18.07
C PHE A 256 35.18 32.36 16.66
N TYR A 257 34.30 33.35 16.54
CA TYR A 257 33.78 33.80 15.26
C TYR A 257 34.88 34.30 14.30
N PRO A 258 35.87 35.12 14.72
CA PRO A 258 36.96 35.53 13.81
C PRO A 258 37.84 34.37 13.32
N LEU A 259 37.91 33.27 14.07
CA LEU A 259 38.68 32.09 13.73
C LEU A 259 37.94 31.18 12.74
N VAL A 260 36.62 31.08 12.85
CA VAL A 260 35.78 30.28 11.93
C VAL A 260 35.37 31.06 10.67
N TRP A 261 35.26 32.39 10.74
CA TRP A 261 34.83 33.25 9.62
C TRP A 261 35.57 33.03 8.29
N PRO A 262 36.91 32.81 8.23
CA PRO A 262 37.60 32.46 6.99
C PRO A 262 37.07 31.21 6.30
N PHE A 263 36.51 30.26 7.05
CA PHE A 263 36.02 28.98 6.55
C PHE A 263 34.52 28.99 6.16
N LEU A 264 33.82 30.12 6.33
CA LEU A 264 32.41 30.25 5.99
C LEU A 264 32.20 30.85 4.59
N LYS A 265 31.31 30.27 3.78
CA LYS A 265 30.78 30.91 2.56
C LYS A 265 29.88 32.08 2.92
N ALA A 266 29.99 33.18 2.17
CA ALA A 266 28.99 34.24 2.22
C ALA A 266 27.67 33.74 1.60
N PRO A 267 26.49 34.24 2.02
CA PRO A 267 25.19 33.86 1.45
C PRO A 267 25.11 33.90 -0.07
N ILE A 268 25.72 34.90 -0.71
CA ILE A 268 25.79 35.05 -2.18
C ILE A 268 26.52 33.86 -2.83
N SER A 269 27.61 33.41 -2.21
CA SER A 269 28.42 32.28 -2.66
C SER A 269 27.70 30.94 -2.41
N GLY A 270 27.03 30.80 -1.26
CA GLY A 270 26.20 29.63 -0.94
C GLY A 270 24.98 29.46 -1.86
N ALA A 271 24.47 30.55 -2.44
CA ALA A 271 23.37 30.49 -3.41
C ALA A 271 23.78 29.98 -4.80
N GLN A 272 25.07 29.97 -5.16
CA GLN A 272 25.52 29.71 -6.53
C GLN A 272 25.07 28.34 -7.06
N THR A 273 25.20 27.29 -6.26
CA THR A 273 24.78 25.93 -6.65
C THR A 273 23.27 25.81 -6.76
N SER A 274 22.50 26.51 -5.92
CA SER A 274 21.04 26.58 -6.03
C SER A 274 20.59 27.26 -7.32
N ILE A 275 21.28 28.33 -7.73
CA ILE A 275 21.01 29.04 -8.99
C ILE A 275 21.41 28.16 -10.18
N TYR A 276 22.57 27.51 -10.16
CA TYR A 276 23.00 26.57 -11.20
C TYR A 276 21.98 25.45 -11.42
N CYS A 277 21.58 24.75 -10.35
CA CYS A 277 20.55 23.70 -10.41
C CYS A 277 19.20 24.22 -10.96
N ALA A 278 18.80 25.42 -10.53
CA ALA A 278 17.53 26.03 -10.91
C ALA A 278 17.45 26.44 -12.40
N ILE A 279 18.54 26.95 -13.01
CA ILE A 279 18.45 27.64 -14.31
C ILE A 279 19.54 27.32 -15.34
N ASP A 280 20.55 26.50 -15.06
CA ASP A 280 21.56 26.18 -16.09
C ASP A 280 21.05 25.15 -17.13
N PRO A 281 21.12 25.41 -18.45
CA PRO A 281 20.62 24.53 -19.51
C PRO A 281 21.22 23.12 -19.50
N GLU A 282 22.46 22.92 -19.07
CA GLU A 282 23.11 21.60 -19.02
C GLU A 282 22.33 20.62 -18.14
N LEU A 283 21.65 21.14 -17.11
CA LEU A 283 20.85 20.35 -16.17
C LEU A 283 19.39 20.15 -16.58
N GLU A 284 19.00 20.50 -17.81
CA GLU A 284 17.61 20.35 -18.28
C GLU A 284 17.16 18.88 -18.37
N LYS A 285 18.09 17.95 -18.58
CA LYS A 285 17.82 16.50 -18.64
C LYS A 285 18.43 15.72 -17.47
N VAL A 286 19.07 16.39 -16.52
CA VAL A 286 19.77 15.74 -15.40
C VAL A 286 18.82 15.68 -14.21
N THR A 287 18.54 14.47 -13.70
CA THR A 287 17.60 14.22 -12.60
C THR A 287 18.12 13.14 -11.66
N GLY A 288 17.66 13.13 -10.41
CA GLY A 288 18.08 12.21 -9.36
C GLY A 288 19.51 12.44 -8.83
N LYS A 289 20.18 13.51 -9.25
CA LYS A 289 21.60 13.78 -8.95
C LYS A 289 21.79 14.69 -7.74
N TYR A 290 23.03 14.71 -7.25
CA TYR A 290 23.48 15.52 -6.13
C TYR A 290 24.59 16.48 -6.57
N PHE A 291 24.51 17.75 -6.16
CA PHE A 291 25.44 18.80 -6.60
C PHE A 291 26.10 19.54 -5.43
N SER A 292 27.36 19.94 -5.61
CA SER A 292 28.08 20.87 -4.73
C SER A 292 29.01 21.75 -5.56
N ASP A 293 29.14 23.03 -5.21
CA ASP A 293 30.00 23.98 -5.93
C ASP A 293 29.78 23.99 -7.46
N CYS A 294 28.49 23.93 -7.85
CA CYS A 294 28.02 23.92 -9.25
C CYS A 294 28.51 22.72 -10.09
N LYS A 295 28.87 21.60 -9.46
CA LYS A 295 29.27 20.34 -10.10
C LYS A 295 28.58 19.14 -9.47
N GLU A 296 28.41 18.04 -10.22
CA GLU A 296 27.90 16.79 -9.67
C GLU A 296 28.87 16.24 -8.60
N ALA A 297 28.34 15.75 -7.50
CA ALA A 297 29.09 15.26 -6.35
C ALA A 297 28.55 13.90 -5.88
N PRO A 298 29.42 13.01 -5.36
CA PRO A 298 28.98 11.70 -4.85
C PRO A 298 28.14 11.84 -3.57
N VAL A 299 27.27 10.86 -3.34
CA VAL A 299 26.46 10.70 -2.13
C VAL A 299 26.98 9.54 -1.28
N ALA A 300 26.62 9.48 0.00
CA ALA A 300 26.94 8.33 0.85
C ALA A 300 26.09 7.09 0.48
N PRO A 301 26.58 5.85 0.72
CA PRO A 301 25.88 4.62 0.34
C PRO A 301 24.46 4.48 0.90
N GLN A 302 24.21 4.99 2.11
CA GLN A 302 22.89 5.01 2.74
C GLN A 302 21.86 5.82 1.94
N ALA A 303 22.31 6.77 1.11
CA ALA A 303 21.45 7.56 0.24
C ALA A 303 21.11 6.85 -1.08
N GLU A 304 21.63 5.64 -1.30
CA GLU A 304 21.37 4.83 -2.50
C GLU A 304 20.42 3.65 -2.24
N ASP A 305 19.97 3.48 -0.99
CA ASP A 305 19.03 2.43 -0.58
C ASP A 305 17.60 2.71 -1.06
N ASP A 306 17.22 2.05 -2.16
CA ASP A 306 15.88 2.13 -2.73
C ASP A 306 14.79 1.52 -1.83
N ALA A 307 15.09 0.48 -1.04
CA ALA A 307 14.11 -0.16 -0.16
C ALA A 307 13.76 0.74 1.04
N MET A 308 14.74 1.50 1.54
CA MET A 308 14.52 2.53 2.56
C MET A 308 13.73 3.73 2.01
N ALA A 309 13.99 4.12 0.75
CA ALA A 309 13.22 5.16 0.07
C ALA A 309 11.75 4.73 -0.13
N ASP A 310 11.52 3.46 -0.46
CA ASP A 310 10.21 2.84 -0.52
C ASP A 310 9.51 2.84 0.85
N PHE A 311 10.14 2.32 1.90
CA PHE A 311 9.57 2.33 3.27
C PHE A 311 9.11 3.75 3.70
N LEU A 312 9.95 4.76 3.48
CA LEU A 312 9.66 6.13 3.89
C LEU A 312 8.47 6.75 3.13
N TRP A 313 8.24 6.35 1.87
CA TRP A 313 7.09 6.77 1.07
C TRP A 313 5.78 6.13 1.55
N LYS A 314 5.85 4.90 2.07
CA LYS A 314 4.77 3.91 1.99
C LYS A 314 3.70 3.94 3.09
N VAL A 315 3.43 5.12 3.64
CA VAL A 315 2.97 5.27 5.04
C VAL A 315 1.44 5.63 5.15
N SER A 316 0.51 4.84 4.50
CA SER A 316 -0.97 4.99 4.07
C SER A 316 -2.31 4.53 4.84
N PHE A 317 -3.15 3.57 4.35
CA PHE A 317 -4.70 3.58 4.30
C PHE A 317 -5.57 2.40 4.95
N VAL A 318 -6.93 2.44 5.14
CA VAL A 318 -7.85 1.41 5.81
C VAL A 318 -9.40 1.34 5.38
N ILE A 319 -10.19 0.23 5.60
CA ILE A 319 -11.65 -0.08 5.20
C ILE A 319 -12.51 -1.02 6.18
N ARG A 320 -13.91 -1.09 6.17
CA ARG A 320 -14.88 -2.14 6.77
C ARG A 320 -16.46 -2.10 6.44
N ASP A 321 -17.34 -2.92 7.11
CA ASP A 321 -18.84 -3.22 6.95
C ASP A 321 -19.87 -2.18 7.55
N ALA A 322 -21.20 -2.36 7.39
CA ALA A 322 -22.26 -1.33 7.58
C ALA A 322 -22.54 -0.78 8.99
N GLU A 323 -23.26 -1.57 9.79
CA GLU A 323 -23.62 -1.28 11.18
C GLU A 323 -23.25 -2.52 11.96
N GLU A 324 -22.08 -2.48 12.59
CA GLU A 324 -21.53 -3.64 13.27
C GLU A 324 -22.15 -3.74 14.67
N LYS A 325 -23.40 -4.21 14.77
CA LYS A 325 -24.18 -4.22 16.02
C LYS A 325 -23.55 -5.00 17.17
N ARG A 326 -22.72 -6.01 16.86
CA ARG A 326 -22.03 -6.87 17.85
C ARG A 326 -20.53 -6.64 17.79
N HIS A 327 -19.84 -6.74 18.92
CA HIS A 327 -18.38 -6.64 18.96
C HIS A 327 -17.73 -7.71 18.10
N LYS A 328 -16.70 -7.36 17.31
CA LYS A 328 -15.93 -8.32 16.49
C LYS A 328 -14.67 -8.85 17.17
N ARG A 329 -14.23 -8.22 18.27
CA ARG A 329 -13.09 -8.65 19.09
C ARG A 329 -13.40 -8.42 20.57
N GLY A 330 -12.52 -8.88 21.45
CA GLY A 330 -12.61 -8.69 22.89
C GLY A 330 -12.90 -7.25 23.33
N VAL A 331 -13.60 -7.13 24.45
CA VAL A 331 -14.10 -5.86 24.99
C VAL A 331 -13.21 -5.44 26.17
N ASN A 332 -12.55 -4.29 26.07
CA ASN A 332 -11.53 -3.88 27.03
C ASN A 332 -12.10 -3.22 28.30
N ALA A 333 -13.24 -2.51 28.22
CA ALA A 333 -13.86 -1.89 29.38
C ALA A 333 -15.39 -1.74 29.27
N LEU A 334 -16.02 -1.59 30.43
CA LEU A 334 -17.46 -1.40 30.62
C LEU A 334 -17.73 -0.18 31.52
N GLN A 335 -18.83 0.52 31.27
CA GLN A 335 -19.41 1.51 32.18
C GLN A 335 -20.93 1.38 32.19
N LEU A 336 -21.57 1.42 33.36
CA LEU A 336 -23.03 1.34 33.49
C LEU A 336 -23.60 2.70 33.89
N ASP A 337 -24.53 3.23 33.09
CA ASP A 337 -25.39 4.35 33.47
C ASP A 337 -26.52 3.83 34.38
N GLN A 338 -26.33 4.02 35.69
CA GLN A 338 -27.30 3.62 36.72
C GLN A 338 -28.66 4.33 36.57
N ASN A 339 -28.72 5.53 35.97
CA ASN A 339 -29.97 6.27 35.84
C ASN A 339 -30.85 5.72 34.71
N ASN A 340 -30.23 5.30 33.61
CA ASN A 340 -30.92 4.94 32.37
C ASN A 340 -30.89 3.43 32.04
N GLY A 341 -30.19 2.61 32.82
CA GLY A 341 -30.01 1.18 32.52
C GLY A 341 -29.16 0.92 31.27
N ARG A 342 -28.29 1.86 30.89
CA ARG A 342 -27.48 1.79 29.68
C ARG A 342 -26.06 1.29 29.99
N LEU A 343 -25.70 0.13 29.48
CA LEU A 343 -24.33 -0.36 29.52
C LEU A 343 -23.56 0.16 28.31
N PHE A 344 -22.40 0.76 28.55
CA PHE A 344 -21.43 1.15 27.54
C PHE A 344 -20.30 0.14 27.52
N SER A 345 -19.86 -0.30 26.34
CA SER A 345 -18.76 -1.25 26.18
C SER A 345 -17.78 -0.78 25.11
N CYS A 346 -16.47 -0.84 25.38
CA CYS A 346 -15.45 -0.41 24.42
C CYS A 346 -14.66 -1.60 23.87
N GLY A 347 -14.61 -1.70 22.54
CA GLY A 347 -14.09 -2.87 21.86
C GLY A 347 -12.71 -2.69 21.24
N ARG A 348 -12.01 -3.82 21.09
CA ARG A 348 -10.83 -3.95 20.23
C ARG A 348 -11.16 -3.91 18.74
N ASP A 349 -12.44 -3.90 18.39
CA ASP A 349 -12.93 -3.62 17.04
C ASP A 349 -13.08 -2.11 16.76
N ALA A 350 -12.43 -1.27 17.58
CA ALA A 350 -12.39 0.21 17.50
C ALA A 350 -13.74 0.92 17.74
N ILE A 351 -14.77 0.20 18.15
CA ILE A 351 -16.14 0.70 18.31
C ILE A 351 -16.55 0.64 19.79
N ILE A 352 -17.21 1.70 20.25
CA ILE A 352 -17.90 1.71 21.55
C ILE A 352 -19.39 1.46 21.29
N ARG A 353 -20.07 0.63 22.08
CA ARG A 353 -21.50 0.32 21.91
C ARG A 353 -22.30 0.62 23.16
N ILE A 354 -23.57 0.95 22.96
CA ILE A 354 -24.55 1.22 24.03
C ILE A 354 -25.62 0.13 24.00
N TRP A 355 -25.92 -0.45 25.16
CA TRP A 355 -26.87 -1.54 25.35
C TRP A 355 -27.90 -1.21 26.42
N ASN A 356 -29.14 -1.64 26.24
CA ASN A 356 -30.21 -1.58 27.24
C ASN A 356 -30.19 -2.86 28.10
N THR A 357 -29.85 -2.73 29.38
CA THR A 357 -29.78 -3.87 30.31
C THR A 357 -31.13 -4.28 30.90
N ASN A 358 -32.16 -3.43 30.77
CA ASN A 358 -33.49 -3.63 31.34
C ASN A 358 -34.35 -4.61 30.54
N VAL A 359 -33.94 -4.98 29.32
CA VAL A 359 -34.65 -5.93 28.47
C VAL A 359 -34.50 -7.36 29.03
N SER A 360 -35.49 -8.22 28.80
CA SER A 360 -35.41 -9.66 29.07
C SER A 360 -34.61 -10.37 27.98
N ASN A 361 -34.94 -10.14 26.70
CA ASN A 361 -34.16 -10.62 25.56
C ASN A 361 -32.93 -9.71 25.31
N MET A 362 -31.73 -10.30 25.36
CA MET A 362 -30.48 -9.56 25.11
C MET A 362 -30.17 -9.34 23.64
N ASP A 363 -30.77 -10.07 22.69
CA ASP A 363 -30.55 -9.80 21.26
C ASP A 363 -31.13 -8.45 20.81
N SER A 364 -32.16 -7.96 21.50
CA SER A 364 -32.73 -6.62 21.33
C SER A 364 -32.14 -5.56 22.28
N SER A 365 -31.03 -5.86 22.97
CA SER A 365 -30.38 -4.90 23.88
C SER A 365 -29.61 -3.79 23.15
N TYR A 366 -29.17 -4.00 21.91
CA TYR A 366 -28.39 -3.00 21.16
C TYR A 366 -29.18 -1.69 20.95
N ILE A 367 -28.56 -0.56 21.32
CA ILE A 367 -29.11 0.79 21.10
C ILE A 367 -28.39 1.49 19.95
N GLN A 368 -27.07 1.66 20.05
CA GLN A 368 -26.28 2.48 19.11
C GLN A 368 -24.79 2.14 19.19
N SER A 369 -24.09 2.31 18.07
CA SER A 369 -22.62 2.28 17.98
C SER A 369 -22.04 3.70 17.91
N LEU A 370 -20.96 3.94 18.64
CA LEU A 370 -20.18 5.18 18.64
C LEU A 370 -18.87 4.91 17.89
N GLU A 371 -18.76 5.45 16.68
CA GLU A 371 -17.66 5.14 15.77
C GLU A 371 -16.81 6.37 15.47
N HIS A 372 -15.53 6.34 15.87
CA HIS A 372 -14.55 7.36 15.48
C HIS A 372 -13.10 6.91 15.72
N HIS A 373 -12.86 6.05 16.72
CA HIS A 373 -11.56 5.40 16.87
C HIS A 373 -11.31 4.42 15.73
N ASN A 374 -10.02 4.19 15.44
CA ASN A 374 -9.59 3.32 14.32
C ASN A 374 -8.65 2.19 14.79
N ASP A 375 -8.43 2.12 16.09
CA ASP A 375 -7.66 1.09 16.78
C ASP A 375 -8.37 0.77 18.10
N TRP A 376 -7.88 -0.21 18.85
CA TRP A 376 -8.49 -0.71 20.08
C TRP A 376 -8.83 0.43 21.03
N VAL A 377 -10.09 0.49 21.50
CA VAL A 377 -10.47 1.38 22.60
C VAL A 377 -10.16 0.63 23.88
N ASN A 378 -9.25 1.15 24.70
CA ASN A 378 -8.70 0.46 25.87
C ASN A 378 -9.51 0.73 27.14
N ASP A 379 -10.05 1.94 27.28
CA ASP A 379 -10.81 2.31 28.47
C ASP A 379 -11.88 3.37 28.17
N ILE A 380 -12.93 3.41 29.00
CA ILE A 380 -14.03 4.37 28.94
C ILE A 380 -14.47 4.81 30.34
N VAL A 381 -14.77 6.11 30.47
CA VAL A 381 -15.34 6.73 31.67
C VAL A 381 -16.65 7.41 31.31
N LEU A 382 -17.69 7.16 32.10
CA LEU A 382 -18.96 7.85 32.03
C LEU A 382 -19.01 8.95 33.11
N CYS A 383 -19.30 10.20 32.71
CA CYS A 383 -19.21 11.38 33.56
C CYS A 383 -20.43 12.31 33.41
N CYS A 384 -20.51 13.35 34.25
CA CYS A 384 -21.63 14.31 34.30
C CYS A 384 -23.00 13.63 34.44
N GLY A 385 -23.10 12.64 35.32
CA GLY A 385 -24.34 11.89 35.56
C GLY A 385 -24.87 11.10 34.36
N GLY A 386 -23.98 10.59 33.49
CA GLY A 386 -24.33 9.84 32.28
C GLY A 386 -24.43 10.68 31.01
N ARG A 387 -24.23 12.01 31.08
CA ARG A 387 -24.36 12.90 29.92
C ARG A 387 -23.21 12.76 28.92
N ASN A 388 -22.00 12.55 29.42
CA ASN A 388 -20.79 12.54 28.63
C ASN A 388 -20.02 11.24 28.84
N LEU A 389 -19.30 10.81 27.80
CA LEU A 389 -18.37 9.69 27.84
C LEU A 389 -16.99 10.21 27.44
N ILE A 390 -15.93 9.69 28.06
CA ILE A 390 -14.54 9.88 27.63
C ILE A 390 -13.95 8.51 27.34
N SER A 391 -13.21 8.38 26.24
CA SER A 391 -12.58 7.13 25.81
C SER A 391 -11.09 7.29 25.53
N ALA A 392 -10.32 6.23 25.76
CA ALA A 392 -8.88 6.12 25.51
C ALA A 392 -8.60 5.01 24.49
N SER A 393 -7.69 5.22 23.53
CA SER A 393 -7.42 4.25 22.46
C SER A 393 -5.93 4.08 22.10
N CYS A 394 -5.63 2.96 21.45
CA CYS A 394 -4.39 2.71 20.74
C CYS A 394 -4.18 3.64 19.53
N ASP A 395 -5.20 4.36 19.03
CA ASP A 395 -5.01 5.39 17.99
C ASP A 395 -4.31 6.68 18.49
N THR A 396 -3.73 6.62 19.70
CA THR A 396 -3.08 7.70 20.47
C THR A 396 -4.01 8.81 20.96
N THR A 397 -5.32 8.72 20.73
CA THR A 397 -6.27 9.77 21.09
C THR A 397 -7.10 9.47 22.33
N VAL A 398 -7.49 10.54 23.02
CA VAL A 398 -8.61 10.53 23.97
C VAL A 398 -9.77 11.26 23.31
N LYS A 399 -10.98 10.67 23.30
CA LYS A 399 -12.17 11.31 22.69
C LYS A 399 -13.23 11.62 23.73
N VAL A 400 -13.91 12.74 23.53
CA VAL A 400 -15.03 13.20 24.36
C VAL A 400 -16.31 13.05 23.54
N TRP A 401 -17.33 12.44 24.11
CA TRP A 401 -18.57 12.08 23.41
C TRP A 401 -19.79 12.58 24.17
N ASN A 402 -20.83 12.94 23.41
CA ASN A 402 -22.16 13.06 23.98
C ASN A 402 -22.77 11.65 24.12
N ALA A 403 -22.87 11.14 25.34
CA ALA A 403 -23.29 9.77 25.60
C ALA A 403 -24.79 9.52 25.34
N HIS A 404 -25.60 10.58 25.32
CA HIS A 404 -27.05 10.50 25.06
C HIS A 404 -27.40 10.50 23.56
N LYS A 405 -26.74 11.37 22.78
CA LYS A 405 -26.94 11.52 21.32
C LYS A 405 -26.01 10.63 20.49
N GLY A 406 -24.95 10.11 21.11
CA GLY A 406 -24.05 9.14 20.53
C GLY A 406 -23.14 9.67 19.41
N PHE A 407 -22.50 10.81 19.62
CA PHE A 407 -21.50 11.36 18.68
C PHE A 407 -20.25 11.88 19.42
N CYS A 408 -19.12 11.88 18.72
CA CYS A 408 -17.85 12.42 19.20
C CYS A 408 -17.88 13.95 19.14
N MET A 409 -17.67 14.63 20.27
CA MET A 409 -17.62 16.08 20.37
C MET A 409 -16.22 16.64 20.11
N SER A 410 -15.18 15.99 20.64
CA SER A 410 -13.79 16.44 20.47
C SER A 410 -12.79 15.29 20.55
N THR A 411 -11.61 15.49 19.94
CA THR A 411 -10.50 14.52 19.94
C THR A 411 -9.25 15.20 20.50
N LEU A 412 -8.79 14.74 21.65
CA LEU A 412 -7.60 15.19 22.35
C LEU A 412 -6.40 14.36 21.85
N ARG A 413 -5.35 15.06 21.39
CA ARG A 413 -4.15 14.48 20.76
C ARG A 413 -2.87 14.80 21.55
N THR A 414 -2.94 14.74 22.89
CA THR A 414 -1.82 15.07 23.79
C THR A 414 -0.91 13.90 24.10
N HIS A 415 -1.47 12.69 24.15
CA HIS A 415 -0.69 11.46 24.23
C HIS A 415 0.06 11.21 22.91
N ARG A 416 1.20 10.52 23.01
CA ARG A 416 2.08 10.22 21.86
C ARG A 416 2.20 8.73 21.53
N ASP A 417 1.57 7.90 22.36
CA ASP A 417 1.58 6.44 22.29
C ASP A 417 0.21 5.96 22.82
N TYR A 418 -0.04 4.66 22.85
CA TYR A 418 -1.35 4.09 23.16
C TYR A 418 -1.83 4.53 24.55
N VAL A 419 -3.03 5.10 24.62
CA VAL A 419 -3.67 5.50 25.88
C VAL A 419 -4.31 4.24 26.48
N GLN A 420 -3.84 3.82 27.65
CA GLN A 420 -4.18 2.51 28.23
C GLN A 420 -5.30 2.58 29.27
N ALA A 421 -5.33 3.63 30.09
CA ALA A 421 -6.22 3.71 31.25
C ALA A 421 -6.75 5.13 31.47
N LEU A 422 -7.96 5.21 31.98
CA LEU A 422 -8.62 6.40 32.49
C LEU A 422 -8.88 6.27 34.00
N ALA A 423 -9.11 7.38 34.67
CA ALA A 423 -9.60 7.40 36.05
C ALA A 423 -10.52 8.61 36.27
N TYR A 424 -11.48 8.53 37.18
CA TYR A 424 -12.54 9.54 37.32
C TYR A 424 -12.86 9.91 38.78
N ALA A 425 -12.71 11.19 39.10
CA ALA A 425 -13.11 11.79 40.37
C ALA A 425 -14.50 12.43 40.23
N LYS A 426 -15.53 11.67 40.58
CA LYS A 426 -16.95 12.03 40.45
C LYS A 426 -17.29 13.38 41.09
N ASP A 427 -16.80 13.65 42.30
CA ASP A 427 -17.20 14.83 43.07
C ASP A 427 -16.62 16.14 42.52
N ARG A 428 -15.66 16.04 41.59
CA ARG A 428 -15.00 17.17 40.92
C ARG A 428 -15.26 17.22 39.42
N GLU A 429 -15.95 16.21 38.85
CA GLU A 429 -16.06 16.00 37.40
C GLU A 429 -14.68 16.08 36.69
N GLN A 430 -13.67 15.45 37.30
CA GLN A 430 -12.29 15.44 36.80
C GLN A 430 -11.89 14.03 36.33
N VAL A 431 -11.35 13.94 35.12
CA VAL A 431 -10.84 12.69 34.53
C VAL A 431 -9.32 12.75 34.39
N ALA A 432 -8.66 11.62 34.58
CA ALA A 432 -7.26 11.43 34.27
C ALA A 432 -7.10 10.44 33.11
N SER A 433 -6.11 10.62 32.25
CA SER A 433 -5.74 9.65 31.20
C SER A 433 -4.25 9.33 31.27
N ALA A 434 -3.90 8.06 31.06
CA ALA A 434 -2.52 7.57 31.11
C ALA A 434 -2.25 6.48 30.04
N GLY A 435 -1.00 6.37 29.61
CA GLY A 435 -0.65 5.44 28.54
C GLY A 435 0.80 4.97 28.51
N LEU A 436 1.16 4.37 27.38
CA LEU A 436 2.50 3.85 27.11
C LEU A 436 3.55 4.95 27.01
N ASP A 437 3.12 6.18 26.70
CA ASP A 437 3.91 7.42 26.67
C ASP A 437 4.37 7.89 28.06
N LYS A 438 4.01 7.15 29.13
CA LYS A 438 4.46 7.33 30.52
C LYS A 438 3.94 8.62 31.16
N GLN A 439 3.00 9.31 30.51
CA GLN A 439 2.39 10.54 31.01
C GLN A 439 1.03 10.25 31.63
N ILE A 440 0.63 11.11 32.56
CA ILE A 440 -0.74 11.19 33.07
C ILE A 440 -1.18 12.63 32.86
N PHE A 441 -2.32 12.83 32.20
CA PHE A 441 -2.97 14.13 32.04
C PHE A 441 -4.26 14.17 32.86
N LEU A 442 -4.49 15.29 33.56
CA LEU A 442 -5.73 15.60 34.26
C LEU A 442 -6.58 16.58 33.45
N TRP A 443 -7.86 16.30 33.36
CA TRP A 443 -8.85 16.98 32.54
C TRP A 443 -10.07 17.36 33.37
N ASP A 444 -10.53 18.61 33.32
CA ASP A 444 -11.86 18.98 33.78
C ASP A 444 -12.89 18.67 32.68
N VAL A 445 -13.86 17.81 33.00
CA VAL A 445 -14.89 17.38 32.04
C VAL A 445 -15.77 18.56 31.64
N ASN A 446 -16.07 19.48 32.56
CA ASN A 446 -16.93 20.63 32.26
C ASN A 446 -16.30 21.48 31.16
N THR A 447 -15.01 21.82 31.29
CA THR A 447 -14.29 22.57 30.27
C THR A 447 -14.14 21.80 28.95
N LEU A 448 -13.91 20.47 28.99
CA LEU A 448 -13.89 19.64 27.78
C LEU A 448 -15.23 19.65 27.02
N THR A 449 -16.35 19.70 27.72
CA THR A 449 -17.69 19.71 27.12
C THR A 449 -18.13 21.08 26.60
N ALA A 450 -17.45 22.15 27.05
CA ALA A 450 -17.66 23.52 26.59
C ALA A 450 -16.85 23.89 25.31
N LEU A 451 -16.07 22.95 24.77
CA LEU A 451 -15.31 23.14 23.53
C LEU A 451 -16.26 23.27 22.32
N THR A 452 -16.00 24.26 21.48
CA THR A 452 -16.76 24.54 20.24
C THR A 452 -15.80 24.64 19.05
N ALA A 453 -16.33 24.67 17.83
CA ALA A 453 -15.53 24.88 16.61
C ALA A 453 -14.70 26.19 16.64
N SER A 454 -15.15 27.21 17.38
CA SER A 454 -14.46 28.49 17.59
C SER A 454 -13.50 28.51 18.79
N ASN A 455 -13.52 27.49 19.66
CA ASN A 455 -12.70 27.40 20.87
C ASN A 455 -12.13 25.97 21.03
N ASN A 456 -11.38 25.52 20.02
CA ASN A 456 -10.94 24.14 19.87
C ASN A 456 -9.50 23.84 20.36
N THR A 457 -8.78 24.83 20.91
CA THR A 457 -7.37 24.67 21.26
C THR A 457 -7.16 24.06 22.64
N VAL A 458 -7.28 22.73 22.74
CA VAL A 458 -6.74 21.97 23.88
C VAL A 458 -5.23 21.77 23.73
N THR A 459 -4.51 22.89 23.72
CA THR A 459 -3.06 22.92 23.91
C THR A 459 -2.76 23.67 25.19
N SER A 460 -1.66 23.33 25.86
CA SER A 460 -1.25 23.89 27.16
C SER A 460 -0.85 25.37 27.08
N LYS A 461 -1.83 26.25 26.86
CA LYS A 461 -1.75 27.70 26.99
C LYS A 461 -2.77 28.16 28.02
N GLU A 462 -2.36 29.11 28.83
CA GLU A 462 -3.13 29.66 29.94
C GLU A 462 -4.39 30.36 29.42
N ILE A 463 -5.56 29.93 29.89
CA ILE A 463 -6.80 30.69 29.73
C ILE A 463 -6.94 31.59 30.96
N HIS A 464 -6.76 32.90 30.78
CA HIS A 464 -7.02 33.87 31.83
C HIS A 464 -8.51 34.18 31.93
N PHE A 465 -9.15 33.78 33.03
CA PHE A 465 -10.50 34.21 33.36
C PHE A 465 -10.47 35.41 34.31
N LEU A 466 -11.23 36.47 33.97
CA LEU A 466 -11.43 37.64 34.81
C LEU A 466 -12.74 37.49 35.60
N ILE A 467 -12.64 37.22 36.91
CA ILE A 467 -13.80 37.31 37.82
C ILE A 467 -13.70 38.61 38.61
N LYS A 468 -14.56 39.57 38.27
CA LYS A 468 -14.68 40.85 38.97
C LYS A 468 -15.71 40.72 40.11
N LYS A 469 -15.24 40.65 41.36
CA LYS A 469 -16.09 40.76 42.55
C LYS A 469 -15.85 42.12 43.21
N GLY A 470 -16.71 43.09 42.89
CA GLY A 470 -16.58 44.47 43.39
C GLY A 470 -15.41 45.23 42.73
N LYS A 471 -14.56 45.85 43.56
CA LYS A 471 -13.36 46.59 43.11
C LYS A 471 -12.11 45.72 42.95
N GLU A 472 -12.08 44.49 43.45
CA GLU A 472 -10.97 43.56 43.21
C GLU A 472 -11.11 42.84 41.85
N ILE A 473 -9.97 42.70 41.18
CA ILE A 473 -9.78 41.79 40.05
C ILE A 473 -8.86 40.67 40.55
N LYS A 474 -9.34 39.42 40.56
CA LYS A 474 -8.51 38.24 40.87
C LYS A 474 -8.27 37.45 39.59
N PHE A 475 -7.00 37.21 39.30
CA PHE A 475 -6.54 36.35 38.22
C PHE A 475 -6.53 34.90 38.72
N TYR A 476 -7.17 34.02 37.96
CA TYR A 476 -7.08 32.57 38.16
C TYR A 476 -6.43 31.94 36.93
N ASN A 477 -5.36 31.17 37.15
CA ASN A 477 -4.73 30.37 36.10
C ASN A 477 -5.39 29.00 36.06
N PHE A 478 -6.06 28.67 34.94
CA PHE A 478 -6.57 27.33 34.67
C PHE A 478 -5.78 26.71 33.51
N LEU A 479 -5.12 25.59 33.77
CA LEU A 479 -4.52 24.74 32.74
C LEU A 479 -5.55 23.70 32.29
N LEU A 480 -5.85 23.67 30.99
CA LEU A 480 -6.77 22.69 30.39
C LEU A 480 -6.33 21.23 30.55
N ALA A 481 -5.02 21.02 30.68
CA ALA A 481 -4.42 19.72 30.97
C ALA A 481 -3.29 19.90 31.98
N SER A 482 -3.44 19.34 33.17
CA SER A 482 -2.37 19.31 34.19
C SER A 482 -1.66 17.96 34.13
N SER A 483 -0.36 17.96 33.86
CA SER A 483 0.42 16.71 33.73
C SER A 483 1.06 16.30 35.05
N LEU A 484 0.83 15.06 35.48
CA LEU A 484 1.48 14.49 36.67
C LEU A 484 2.81 13.86 36.26
N THR A 485 3.89 14.57 36.51
CA THR A 485 5.22 14.07 36.17
C THR A 485 5.69 12.99 37.15
N GLY A 486 6.41 12.00 36.61
CA GLY A 486 7.32 11.17 37.39
C GLY A 486 7.49 9.76 36.89
N SER A 487 6.43 9.15 36.36
CA SER A 487 6.41 7.76 35.88
C SER A 487 7.57 7.50 34.90
N LYS A 488 8.37 6.46 35.18
CA LYS A 488 9.56 6.13 34.38
C LYS A 488 9.29 5.05 33.32
N HIS A 489 8.15 4.38 33.44
CA HIS A 489 7.74 3.22 32.65
C HIS A 489 6.29 3.38 32.19
N SER A 490 5.90 2.59 31.21
CA SER A 490 4.57 2.60 30.60
C SER A 490 3.49 2.26 31.62
N ILE A 491 2.40 3.03 31.60
CA ILE A 491 1.33 2.96 32.60
C ILE A 491 0.21 2.08 32.04
N TYR A 492 -0.28 1.16 32.87
CA TYR A 492 -1.33 0.19 32.51
C TYR A 492 -2.54 0.26 33.42
N GLY A 493 -2.38 0.69 34.68
CA GLY A 493 -3.48 0.91 35.62
C GLY A 493 -3.51 2.35 36.11
N LEU A 494 -4.69 2.91 36.26
CA LEU A 494 -4.91 4.24 36.81
C LEU A 494 -6.15 4.23 37.70
N ALA A 495 -6.11 4.91 38.84
CA ALA A 495 -7.28 5.08 39.70
C ALA A 495 -7.20 6.40 40.47
N ILE A 496 -8.33 6.99 40.76
CA ILE A 496 -8.48 8.22 41.55
C ILE A 496 -9.67 8.02 42.50
N ASN A 497 -9.63 8.58 43.71
CA ASN A 497 -10.77 8.50 44.61
C ASN A 497 -11.87 9.52 44.21
N PRO A 498 -13.15 9.30 44.60
CA PRO A 498 -14.28 10.14 44.17
C PRO A 498 -14.09 11.64 44.46
N SER A 499 -13.53 11.95 45.64
CA SER A 499 -13.28 13.34 46.09
C SER A 499 -12.08 14.02 45.43
N GLY A 500 -11.32 13.30 44.59
CA GLY A 500 -10.14 13.82 43.87
C GLY A 500 -9.07 14.37 44.80
N THR A 501 -8.69 13.60 45.83
CA THR A 501 -7.60 13.94 46.76
C THR A 501 -6.36 13.07 46.56
N ILE A 502 -6.53 11.86 46.00
CA ILE A 502 -5.42 10.95 45.66
C ILE A 502 -5.68 10.28 44.32
N ILE A 503 -4.64 10.27 43.47
CA ILE A 503 -4.57 9.49 42.23
C ILE A 503 -3.38 8.54 42.31
N ALA A 504 -3.58 7.29 41.87
CA ALA A 504 -2.59 6.23 41.87
C ALA A 504 -2.38 5.65 40.45
N SER A 505 -1.13 5.34 40.09
CA SER A 505 -0.79 4.69 38.81
C SER A 505 -0.05 3.37 39.00
N GLY A 506 -0.42 2.36 38.21
CA GLY A 506 0.24 1.06 38.06
C GLY A 506 0.97 0.98 36.73
N SER A 507 2.20 0.44 36.74
CA SER A 507 3.10 0.44 35.59
C SER A 507 4.01 -0.78 35.60
N THR A 508 4.76 -0.97 34.51
CA THR A 508 5.85 -1.95 34.42
C THR A 508 7.08 -1.59 35.28
N GLU A 509 7.01 -0.57 36.14
CA GLU A 509 7.95 -0.38 37.26
C GLU A 509 7.64 -1.31 38.44
N ASN A 510 6.52 -2.03 38.43
CA ASN A 510 6.07 -2.96 39.48
C ASN A 510 5.83 -2.26 40.84
N VAL A 511 5.53 -0.95 40.77
CA VAL A 511 5.38 -0.03 41.89
C VAL A 511 4.17 0.86 41.66
N ILE A 512 3.35 1.03 42.70
CA ILE A 512 2.27 2.03 42.69
C ILE A 512 2.85 3.39 43.11
N ARG A 513 2.50 4.42 42.36
CA ARG A 513 2.87 5.81 42.67
C ARG A 513 1.61 6.61 42.90
N CYS A 514 1.64 7.50 43.89
CA CYS A 514 0.49 8.32 44.27
C CYS A 514 0.82 9.81 44.22
N TRP A 515 -0.14 10.61 43.77
CA TRP A 515 -0.08 12.08 43.72
C TRP A 515 -1.36 12.68 44.32
N ASP A 516 -1.29 13.93 44.73
CA ASP A 516 -2.47 14.77 44.93
C ASP A 516 -2.79 15.48 43.61
N PRO A 517 -3.94 15.19 42.96
CA PRO A 517 -4.28 15.77 41.65
C PRO A 517 -4.56 17.28 41.71
N ARG A 518 -4.77 17.85 42.91
CA ARG A 518 -5.08 19.28 43.12
C ARG A 518 -3.82 20.13 43.13
N THR A 519 -2.74 19.59 43.68
CA THR A 519 -1.42 20.27 43.77
C THR A 519 -0.40 19.72 42.77
N CYS A 520 -0.73 18.62 42.08
CA CYS A 520 0.18 17.84 41.23
C CYS A 520 1.43 17.28 41.95
N ASN A 521 1.48 17.38 43.28
CA ASN A 521 2.60 16.92 44.09
C ASN A 521 2.59 15.40 44.23
N ARG A 522 3.79 14.80 44.21
CA ARG A 522 3.98 13.38 44.53
C ARG A 522 3.80 13.17 46.03
N LEU A 523 3.00 12.17 46.38
CA LEU A 523 2.75 11.79 47.76
C LEU A 523 3.64 10.61 48.16
N ILE A 524 3.42 9.44 47.55
CA ILE A 524 3.89 8.14 48.08
C ILE A 524 4.37 7.23 46.93
N LYS A 525 5.33 6.35 47.22
CA LYS A 525 5.81 5.28 46.33
C LYS A 525 5.70 3.92 47.05
N LEU A 526 4.72 3.10 46.66
CA LEU A 526 4.45 1.79 47.27
C LEU A 526 5.12 0.66 46.47
N LYS A 527 6.10 0.00 47.07
CA LYS A 527 6.82 -1.16 46.48
C LYS A 527 6.28 -2.47 47.05
N GLY A 528 6.23 -3.52 46.23
CA GLY A 528 5.96 -4.88 46.72
C GLY A 528 5.26 -5.84 45.73
N HIS A 529 4.83 -5.36 44.57
CA HIS A 529 4.54 -6.24 43.42
C HIS A 529 5.84 -6.62 42.70
N THR A 530 5.83 -7.76 42.01
CA THR A 530 6.98 -8.27 41.26
C THR A 530 6.83 -8.13 39.75
N GLU A 531 5.61 -7.87 39.26
CA GLU A 531 5.33 -7.60 37.84
C GLU A 531 4.39 -6.39 37.63
N ASN A 532 3.96 -6.19 36.37
CA ASN A 532 3.16 -5.07 35.91
C ASN A 532 1.78 -5.03 36.58
N ILE A 533 1.47 -3.87 37.17
CA ILE A 533 0.21 -3.58 37.85
C ILE A 533 -0.79 -3.03 36.84
N LYS A 534 -1.87 -3.79 36.57
CA LYS A 534 -2.88 -3.43 35.57
C LYS A 534 -4.17 -2.86 36.15
N SER A 535 -4.57 -3.30 37.33
CA SER A 535 -5.79 -2.82 37.97
C SER A 535 -5.50 -2.13 39.30
N LEU A 536 -6.20 -1.03 39.56
CA LEU A 536 -6.15 -0.26 40.79
C LEU A 536 -7.55 0.16 41.18
N VAL A 537 -7.87 0.09 42.47
CA VAL A 537 -9.08 0.66 43.06
C VAL A 537 -8.68 1.38 44.34
N ILE A 538 -9.21 2.58 44.57
CA ILE A 538 -8.96 3.38 45.77
C ILE A 538 -10.25 3.43 46.59
N SER A 539 -10.15 3.35 47.91
CA SER A 539 -11.28 3.56 48.81
C SER A 539 -11.84 4.99 48.69
N THR A 540 -13.12 5.17 49.04
CA THR A 540 -13.83 6.46 48.90
C THR A 540 -13.16 7.59 49.67
N ASP A 541 -12.67 7.29 50.88
CA ASP A 541 -11.89 8.18 51.75
C ASP A 541 -10.44 8.42 51.30
N GLY A 542 -9.92 7.62 50.35
CA GLY A 542 -8.54 7.66 49.89
C GLY A 542 -7.50 7.06 50.85
N SER A 543 -7.91 6.36 51.92
CA SER A 543 -6.99 5.79 52.92
C SER A 543 -6.37 4.45 52.51
N HIS A 544 -7.02 3.73 51.59
CA HIS A 544 -6.65 2.39 51.13
C HIS A 544 -6.62 2.29 49.61
N ILE A 545 -5.72 1.43 49.12
CA ILE A 545 -5.61 1.07 47.70
C ILE A 545 -5.63 -0.45 47.60
N LEU A 546 -6.37 -0.98 46.63
CA LEU A 546 -6.26 -2.35 46.15
C LEU A 546 -5.58 -2.35 44.78
N SER A 547 -4.69 -3.31 44.55
CA SER A 547 -3.97 -3.45 43.28
C SER A 547 -3.93 -4.89 42.79
N GLY A 548 -4.18 -5.08 41.49
CA GLY A 548 -4.11 -6.35 40.78
C GLY A 548 -2.93 -6.33 39.81
N SER A 549 -2.08 -7.35 39.90
CA SER A 549 -0.81 -7.43 39.19
C SER A 549 -0.69 -8.68 38.34
N SER A 550 0.18 -8.60 37.33
CA SER A 550 0.53 -9.71 36.45
C SER A 550 1.23 -10.86 37.21
N ASP A 551 1.75 -10.58 38.41
CA ASP A 551 2.33 -11.57 39.35
C ASP A 551 1.30 -12.49 40.04
N GLY A 552 0.02 -12.43 39.66
CA GLY A 552 -1.05 -13.26 40.19
C GLY A 552 -1.56 -12.84 41.57
N THR A 553 -0.97 -11.82 42.20
CA THR A 553 -1.38 -11.35 43.52
C THR A 553 -2.28 -10.10 43.46
N ILE A 554 -3.17 -10.03 44.44
CA ILE A 554 -3.92 -8.82 44.79
C ILE A 554 -3.33 -8.29 46.10
N LYS A 555 -3.04 -6.99 46.19
CA LYS A 555 -2.47 -6.39 47.40
C LYS A 555 -3.34 -5.26 47.93
N LEU A 556 -3.57 -5.26 49.24
CA LEU A 556 -4.16 -4.15 49.99
C LEU A 556 -3.03 -3.29 50.58
N TRP A 557 -3.16 -1.99 50.41
CA TRP A 557 -2.21 -0.99 50.89
C TRP A 557 -2.89 -0.02 51.85
N SER A 558 -2.14 0.46 52.84
CA SER A 558 -2.51 1.66 53.60
C SER A 558 -1.73 2.83 53.03
N VAL A 559 -2.44 3.87 52.63
CA VAL A 559 -1.85 5.14 52.17
C VAL A 559 -1.18 5.85 53.34
N GLY A 560 -1.84 5.89 54.51
CA GLY A 560 -1.30 6.48 55.73
C GLY A 560 -0.05 5.77 56.28
N GLN A 561 -0.02 4.43 56.29
CA GLN A 561 1.14 3.66 56.73
C GLN A 561 2.17 3.40 55.61
N GLN A 562 1.91 3.86 54.38
CA GLN A 562 2.76 3.74 53.18
C GLN A 562 3.28 2.33 52.88
N ARG A 563 2.50 1.28 53.21
CA ARG A 563 2.93 -0.13 53.11
C ARG A 563 1.81 -1.05 52.65
N CYS A 564 2.20 -2.23 52.17
CA CYS A 564 1.27 -3.35 52.00
C CYS A 564 0.81 -3.82 53.40
N ILE A 565 -0.51 -3.98 53.55
CA ILE A 565 -1.13 -4.56 54.74
C ILE A 565 -1.26 -6.07 54.54
N GLN A 566 -1.65 -6.49 53.33
CA GLN A 566 -2.13 -7.83 53.06
C GLN A 566 -1.93 -8.19 51.58
N THR A 567 -1.55 -9.43 51.32
CA THR A 567 -1.43 -10.02 49.98
C THR A 567 -2.41 -11.19 49.88
N ILE A 568 -3.13 -11.27 48.77
CA ILE A 568 -4.10 -12.31 48.44
C ILE A 568 -3.60 -13.00 47.17
N SER A 569 -3.35 -14.30 47.25
CA SER A 569 -2.77 -15.14 46.19
C SER A 569 -3.71 -16.31 45.89
N ILE A 570 -4.85 -15.99 45.25
CA ILE A 570 -5.91 -16.94 44.88
C ILE A 570 -5.92 -17.28 43.38
N HIS A 571 -5.19 -16.52 42.58
CA HIS A 571 -5.07 -16.69 41.14
C HIS A 571 -3.73 -17.31 40.77
N ASN A 572 -3.73 -18.14 39.74
CA ASN A 572 -2.53 -18.82 39.24
C ASN A 572 -1.81 -18.01 38.15
N GLU A 573 -2.51 -17.07 37.52
CA GLU A 573 -1.97 -16.14 36.53
C GLU A 573 -2.34 -14.70 36.87
N GLY A 574 -1.79 -13.75 36.11
CA GLY A 574 -1.91 -12.32 36.35
C GLY A 574 -3.35 -11.77 36.45
N VAL A 575 -3.62 -11.05 37.53
CA VAL A 575 -4.88 -10.37 37.80
C VAL A 575 -4.96 -9.07 37.00
N TRP A 576 -6.01 -8.93 36.18
CA TRP A 576 -6.13 -7.85 35.21
C TRP A 576 -7.28 -6.88 35.50
N SER A 577 -8.31 -7.31 36.22
CA SER A 577 -9.44 -6.46 36.63
C SER A 577 -9.80 -6.69 38.09
N LEU A 578 -10.13 -5.61 38.79
CA LEU A 578 -10.64 -5.59 40.15
C LEU A 578 -11.90 -4.71 40.20
N LEU A 579 -12.90 -5.19 40.93
CA LEU A 579 -14.12 -4.45 41.27
C LEU A 579 -14.35 -4.60 42.78
N VAL A 580 -14.88 -3.60 43.45
CA VAL A 580 -14.99 -3.56 44.92
C VAL A 580 -16.39 -3.08 45.30
N ASN A 581 -16.95 -3.63 46.38
CA ASN A 581 -18.25 -3.17 46.89
C ASN A 581 -18.15 -1.79 47.57
N GLU A 582 -19.29 -1.10 47.71
CA GLU A 582 -19.33 0.27 48.27
C GLU A 582 -18.68 0.39 49.67
N ASN A 583 -18.81 -0.65 50.49
CA ASN A 583 -18.25 -0.71 51.84
C ASN A 583 -16.75 -1.06 51.89
N PHE A 584 -16.08 -1.29 50.76
CA PHE A 584 -14.67 -1.68 50.66
C PHE A 584 -14.31 -2.93 51.51
N THR A 585 -15.23 -3.89 51.61
CA THR A 585 -15.06 -5.14 52.39
C THR A 585 -14.83 -6.38 51.54
N HIS A 586 -15.33 -6.38 50.30
CA HIS A 586 -15.18 -7.51 49.37
C HIS A 586 -14.62 -7.02 48.04
N VAL A 587 -13.68 -7.78 47.49
CA VAL A 587 -13.10 -7.57 46.17
C VAL A 587 -13.54 -8.69 45.23
N ILE A 588 -13.92 -8.32 44.02
CA ILE A 588 -14.17 -9.21 42.90
C ILE A 588 -12.96 -9.09 41.98
N SER A 589 -12.29 -10.20 41.68
CA SER A 589 -11.07 -10.23 40.88
C SER A 589 -11.22 -11.10 39.64
N GLY A 590 -10.81 -10.54 38.50
CA GLY A 590 -10.77 -11.20 37.20
C GLY A 590 -9.33 -11.31 36.70
N SER A 591 -8.94 -12.51 36.28
CA SER A 591 -7.56 -12.85 35.94
C SER A 591 -7.41 -13.45 34.55
N ARG A 592 -6.16 -13.51 34.10
CA ARG A 592 -5.74 -14.26 32.92
C ARG A 592 -6.07 -15.74 32.99
N ASP A 593 -6.10 -16.32 34.20
CA ASP A 593 -6.48 -17.71 34.47
C ASP A 593 -7.97 -18.04 34.22
N LYS A 594 -8.74 -17.06 33.71
CA LYS A 594 -10.16 -17.14 33.36
C LYS A 594 -11.12 -17.27 34.56
N LYS A 595 -10.63 -17.25 35.80
CA LYS A 595 -11.47 -17.37 36.99
C LYS A 595 -11.89 -16.00 37.51
N ILE A 596 -13.09 -15.94 38.07
CA ILE A 596 -13.58 -14.77 38.81
C ILE A 596 -13.86 -15.17 40.25
N PHE A 597 -13.19 -14.52 41.20
CA PHE A 597 -13.39 -14.76 42.63
C PHE A 597 -14.05 -13.57 43.31
N LEU A 598 -15.00 -13.82 44.20
CA LEU A 598 -15.46 -12.88 45.21
C LEU A 598 -14.74 -13.20 46.52
N THR A 599 -13.93 -12.28 47.01
CA THR A 599 -13.04 -12.47 48.17
C THR A 599 -13.35 -11.44 49.26
N GLU A 600 -13.54 -11.88 50.49
CA GLU A 600 -13.55 -10.97 51.64
C GLU A 600 -12.14 -10.44 51.91
N ILE A 601 -11.95 -9.12 51.85
CA ILE A 601 -10.63 -8.49 51.97
C ILE A 601 -10.01 -8.76 53.35
N ARG A 602 -10.82 -8.76 54.43
CA ARG A 602 -10.34 -9.01 55.80
C ARG A 602 -9.98 -10.48 56.06
N ASN A 603 -10.58 -11.42 55.32
CA ASN A 603 -10.37 -12.85 55.49
C ASN A 603 -10.32 -13.55 54.11
N PRO A 604 -9.14 -13.63 53.47
CA PRO A 604 -9.01 -14.18 52.12
C PRO A 604 -9.34 -15.67 52.00
N TYR A 605 -9.39 -16.40 53.11
CA TYR A 605 -9.88 -17.79 53.13
C TYR A 605 -11.39 -17.87 52.84
N ASN A 606 -12.14 -16.80 53.08
CA ASN A 606 -13.52 -16.63 52.66
C ASN A 606 -13.56 -16.06 51.21
N SER A 607 -13.11 -16.89 50.27
CA SER A 607 -13.18 -16.65 48.82
C SER A 607 -14.17 -17.62 48.17
N VAL A 608 -14.97 -17.14 47.23
CA VAL A 608 -15.91 -17.94 46.43
C VAL A 608 -15.58 -17.78 44.95
N LEU A 609 -15.40 -18.90 44.24
CA LEU A 609 -15.30 -18.90 42.77
C LEU A 609 -16.69 -18.58 42.20
N VAL A 610 -16.84 -17.40 41.58
CA VAL A 610 -18.11 -16.94 40.99
C VAL A 610 -18.41 -17.71 39.70
N CYS A 611 -17.42 -17.81 38.82
CA CYS A 611 -17.48 -18.57 37.57
C CYS A 611 -16.06 -18.79 37.00
N GLU A 612 -15.97 -19.67 36.00
CA GLU A 612 -14.82 -19.77 35.11
C GLU A 612 -15.27 -19.38 33.69
N GLU A 613 -14.64 -18.35 33.12
CA GLU A 613 -14.93 -17.83 31.79
C GLU A 613 -14.25 -18.64 30.68
N LYS A 614 -14.73 -18.49 29.45
CA LYS A 614 -14.14 -19.21 28.30
C LYS A 614 -12.78 -18.62 27.89
N ALA A 615 -12.53 -17.35 28.21
CA ALA A 615 -11.33 -16.61 27.83
C ALA A 615 -10.87 -15.67 28.97
N PRO A 616 -9.60 -15.22 28.97
CA PRO A 616 -9.04 -14.32 29.98
C PRO A 616 -9.89 -13.06 30.22
N ILE A 617 -10.18 -12.71 31.48
CA ILE A 617 -11.01 -11.56 31.84
C ILE A 617 -10.26 -10.25 31.61
N LEU A 618 -10.90 -9.29 30.96
CA LEU A 618 -10.37 -7.95 30.72
C LEU A 618 -10.95 -6.92 31.69
N ASN A 619 -12.27 -6.92 31.89
CA ASN A 619 -12.93 -5.94 32.75
C ASN A 619 -14.25 -6.45 33.33
N MET A 620 -14.76 -5.75 34.36
CA MET A 620 -15.98 -6.10 35.09
C MET A 620 -16.69 -4.84 35.58
N CYS A 621 -18.03 -4.83 35.57
CA CYS A 621 -18.82 -3.81 36.27
C CYS A 621 -20.06 -4.44 36.92
N TYR A 622 -20.64 -3.81 37.95
CA TYR A 622 -21.89 -4.29 38.54
C TYR A 622 -23.07 -4.18 37.55
N ASN A 623 -24.12 -4.98 37.78
CA ASN A 623 -25.46 -4.70 37.25
C ASN A 623 -26.17 -3.61 38.09
N LEU A 624 -27.36 -3.17 37.67
CA LEU A 624 -28.10 -2.08 38.34
C LEU A 624 -28.34 -2.34 39.83
N ASP A 625 -28.72 -3.57 40.17
CA ASP A 625 -29.13 -3.95 41.53
C ASP A 625 -27.95 -4.40 42.40
N HIS A 626 -26.71 -4.38 41.86
CA HIS A 626 -25.49 -4.95 42.46
C HIS A 626 -25.60 -6.44 42.87
N THR A 627 -26.58 -7.16 42.31
CA THR A 627 -26.82 -8.60 42.50
C THR A 627 -25.96 -9.48 41.60
N GLY A 628 -25.30 -8.88 40.60
CA GLY A 628 -24.49 -9.56 39.60
C GLY A 628 -23.42 -8.62 39.02
N ILE A 629 -22.56 -9.18 38.18
CA ILE A 629 -21.52 -8.47 37.45
C ILE A 629 -21.63 -8.75 35.95
N TRP A 630 -21.45 -7.71 35.14
CA TRP A 630 -21.10 -7.85 33.74
C TRP A 630 -19.59 -8.06 33.60
N THR A 631 -19.18 -8.96 32.72
CA THR A 631 -17.78 -9.37 32.51
C THR A 631 -17.42 -9.32 31.04
N THR A 632 -16.20 -8.87 30.75
CA THR A 632 -15.62 -8.90 29.41
C THR A 632 -14.37 -9.73 29.36
N THR A 633 -14.08 -10.30 28.19
CA THR A 633 -12.93 -11.18 27.98
C THR A 633 -12.24 -10.84 26.65
N TRP A 634 -11.23 -11.62 26.28
CA TRP A 634 -10.67 -11.58 24.92
C TRP A 634 -11.67 -11.99 23.82
N ASN A 635 -12.76 -12.66 24.17
CA ASN A 635 -13.87 -12.96 23.26
C ASN A 635 -14.83 -11.77 23.19
N SER A 636 -15.60 -11.68 22.09
CA SER A 636 -16.55 -10.59 21.82
C SER A 636 -17.86 -10.64 22.63
N ASP A 637 -18.17 -11.77 23.28
CA ASP A 637 -19.31 -11.88 24.18
C ASP A 637 -19.12 -11.02 25.45
N ILE A 638 -20.20 -10.39 25.91
CA ILE A 638 -20.29 -9.76 27.24
C ILE A 638 -21.34 -10.52 28.03
N LYS A 639 -20.97 -11.04 29.21
CA LYS A 639 -21.86 -11.90 30.02
C LYS A 639 -22.17 -11.27 31.36
N MET A 640 -23.32 -11.60 31.92
CA MET A 640 -23.71 -11.26 33.28
C MET A 640 -23.69 -12.52 34.15
N TRP A 641 -23.00 -12.45 35.27
CA TRP A 641 -22.88 -13.53 36.25
C TRP A 641 -23.46 -13.08 37.59
N LYS A 642 -24.24 -13.95 38.22
CA LYS A 642 -24.88 -13.67 39.51
C LYS A 642 -23.84 -13.75 40.63
N LEU A 643 -23.91 -12.83 41.60
CA LEU A 643 -23.08 -12.89 42.79
C LEU A 643 -23.77 -13.71 43.90
N PRO A 644 -23.02 -14.51 44.68
CA PRO A 644 -23.56 -15.24 45.82
C PRO A 644 -24.00 -14.27 46.92
N LYS A 645 -25.19 -14.48 47.49
CA LYS A 645 -25.68 -13.66 48.61
C LYS A 645 -25.07 -14.14 49.93
N THR A 646 -24.89 -13.22 50.88
CA THR A 646 -24.14 -13.49 52.11
C THR A 646 -24.78 -14.59 52.98
N ASN A 647 -23.90 -15.46 53.49
CA ASN A 647 -24.10 -16.52 54.49
C ASN A 647 -25.07 -17.67 54.16
N ALA A 648 -26.20 -17.46 53.49
CA ALA A 648 -27.09 -18.58 53.12
C ALA A 648 -26.50 -19.43 51.98
N ASP A 649 -26.15 -18.81 50.85
CA ASP A 649 -25.65 -19.51 49.66
C ASP A 649 -24.24 -20.10 49.86
N LYS A 650 -23.45 -19.54 50.79
CA LYS A 650 -22.13 -20.09 51.19
C LYS A 650 -22.23 -21.51 51.76
N SER A 651 -23.40 -21.91 52.26
CA SER A 651 -23.60 -23.27 52.77
C SER A 651 -23.60 -24.32 51.66
N LEU A 652 -24.15 -24.03 50.47
CA LEU A 652 -24.19 -25.01 49.37
C LEU A 652 -22.79 -25.34 48.81
N SER A 653 -21.87 -24.37 48.78
CA SER A 653 -20.48 -24.62 48.36
C SER A 653 -19.59 -25.20 49.47
N SER A 654 -20.06 -25.27 50.72
CA SER A 654 -19.30 -25.80 51.86
C SER A 654 -19.89 -27.08 52.48
N GLN A 655 -21.13 -27.45 52.18
CA GLN A 655 -21.80 -28.64 52.74
C GLN A 655 -21.30 -29.99 52.20
N GLN A 656 -20.38 -30.02 51.22
CA GLN A 656 -19.69 -31.26 50.84
C GLN A 656 -18.36 -31.51 51.60
N ASN A 657 -17.92 -30.59 52.45
CA ASN A 657 -16.65 -30.71 53.19
C ASN A 657 -16.76 -31.46 54.54
N SER A 658 -17.73 -32.36 54.70
CA SER A 658 -17.86 -33.17 55.92
C SER A 658 -18.14 -34.65 55.63
N SER A 659 -17.18 -35.34 55.01
CA SER A 659 -16.83 -36.72 55.40
C SER A 659 -15.45 -37.12 54.87
N ASN A 660 -14.58 -37.55 55.80
CA ASN A 660 -13.34 -38.33 55.64
C ASN A 660 -12.74 -38.49 54.22
N LEU A 661 -11.58 -37.88 53.94
CA LEU A 661 -10.54 -38.44 53.06
C LEU A 661 -9.20 -37.68 53.15
N SER A 662 -8.16 -38.25 52.53
CA SER A 662 -6.74 -38.07 52.85
C SER A 662 -6.03 -36.84 52.25
N LEU A 663 -4.96 -36.42 52.94
CA LEU A 663 -3.96 -35.44 52.48
C LEU A 663 -3.24 -35.92 51.20
N ASN A 664 -3.65 -35.44 50.02
CA ASN A 664 -2.76 -35.04 48.90
C ASN A 664 -3.48 -34.60 47.61
N GLU A 665 -4.81 -34.67 47.52
CA GLU A 665 -5.54 -34.20 46.33
C GLU A 665 -6.18 -32.83 46.58
N GLN A 666 -5.83 -31.84 45.74
CA GLN A 666 -6.52 -30.56 45.70
C GLN A 666 -7.93 -30.79 45.16
N GLN A 667 -8.94 -30.82 46.05
CA GLN A 667 -10.33 -30.92 45.62
C GLN A 667 -10.69 -29.76 44.66
N PRO A 668 -11.43 -30.03 43.57
CA PRO A 668 -11.77 -29.01 42.58
C PRO A 668 -12.70 -27.97 43.20
N ILE A 669 -12.28 -26.70 43.18
CA ILE A 669 -13.12 -25.58 43.61
C ILE A 669 -14.29 -25.46 42.63
N ILE A 670 -15.50 -25.77 43.08
CA ILE A 670 -16.72 -25.74 42.27
C ILE A 670 -17.16 -24.27 42.05
N PRO A 671 -17.44 -23.83 40.82
CA PRO A 671 -17.93 -22.48 40.55
C PRO A 671 -19.39 -22.30 41.01
N PHE A 672 -19.70 -21.13 41.57
CA PHE A 672 -21.05 -20.78 42.02
C PHE A 672 -22.05 -20.70 40.85
N ASN A 673 -21.62 -20.19 39.68
CA ASN A 673 -22.39 -20.24 38.44
C ASN A 673 -21.74 -21.19 37.44
N THR A 674 -22.53 -22.12 36.88
CA THR A 674 -22.14 -22.98 35.74
C THR A 674 -22.55 -22.40 34.38
N SER A 675 -23.46 -21.41 34.36
CA SER A 675 -23.96 -20.74 33.16
C SER A 675 -24.22 -19.25 33.43
N GLU A 676 -24.07 -18.41 32.41
CA GLU A 676 -24.38 -16.99 32.52
C GLU A 676 -25.88 -16.69 32.71
N GLU A 677 -26.22 -15.60 33.40
CA GLU A 677 -27.60 -15.16 33.64
C GLU A 677 -28.15 -14.34 32.45
N LYS A 678 -27.31 -13.49 31.86
CA LYS A 678 -27.58 -12.75 30.62
C LYS A 678 -26.33 -12.79 29.73
N CYS A 679 -26.52 -12.78 28.42
CA CYS A 679 -25.42 -12.73 27.45
C CYS A 679 -25.74 -11.74 26.32
N ILE A 680 -24.91 -10.71 26.16
CA ILE A 680 -24.87 -9.89 24.95
C ILE A 680 -23.91 -10.62 24.00
N LYS A 681 -24.45 -11.14 22.90
CA LYS A 681 -23.67 -11.96 21.96
C LYS A 681 -22.69 -11.12 21.15
N GLY A 682 -21.45 -11.61 21.08
CA GLY A 682 -20.44 -11.13 20.15
C GLY A 682 -20.76 -11.51 18.70
N GLY A 683 -20.04 -10.89 17.77
CA GLY A 683 -19.90 -11.35 16.41
C GLY A 683 -18.60 -12.13 16.23
N ALA A 684 -18.55 -12.96 15.20
CA ALA A 684 -17.34 -13.70 14.84
C ALA A 684 -16.24 -12.77 14.29
N ALA A 685 -15.00 -12.98 14.74
CA ALA A 685 -13.82 -12.25 14.29
C ALA A 685 -13.16 -12.99 13.12
N ILE A 686 -12.70 -12.30 12.08
CA ILE A 686 -11.83 -12.94 11.08
C ILE A 686 -10.44 -13.22 11.69
N GLU A 687 -9.94 -14.45 11.51
CA GLU A 687 -8.65 -14.90 12.07
C GLU A 687 -7.63 -15.34 11.03
N LYS A 688 -8.08 -15.97 9.92
CA LYS A 688 -7.22 -16.39 8.79
C LYS A 688 -7.80 -15.83 7.50
N TYR A 689 -6.93 -15.40 6.59
CA TYR A 689 -7.29 -15.02 5.23
C TYR A 689 -6.27 -15.53 4.22
N VAL A 690 -6.69 -15.72 2.97
CA VAL A 690 -5.83 -15.93 1.80
C VAL A 690 -6.42 -15.11 0.65
N VAL A 691 -5.61 -14.23 0.06
CA VAL A 691 -5.93 -13.54 -1.19
C VAL A 691 -5.59 -14.46 -2.35
N LEU A 692 -6.55 -14.75 -3.22
CA LEU A 692 -6.37 -15.65 -4.36
C LEU A 692 -5.42 -15.06 -5.42
N ASN A 693 -5.02 -15.87 -6.41
CA ASN A 693 -4.04 -15.45 -7.41
C ASN A 693 -4.56 -14.33 -8.34
N ASP A 694 -5.88 -14.20 -8.48
CA ASP A 694 -6.54 -13.11 -9.20
C ASP A 694 -6.44 -11.73 -8.51
N LYS A 695 -5.95 -11.69 -7.26
CA LYS A 695 -5.85 -10.49 -6.42
C LYS A 695 -7.15 -9.69 -6.36
N ARG A 696 -8.30 -10.37 -6.36
CA ARG A 696 -9.60 -9.73 -6.13
C ARG A 696 -10.41 -10.46 -5.09
N PHE A 697 -10.47 -11.78 -5.17
CA PHE A 697 -11.21 -12.58 -4.21
C PHE A 697 -10.31 -12.99 -3.05
N MET A 698 -10.86 -12.88 -1.84
CA MET A 698 -10.19 -13.28 -0.61
C MET A 698 -11.07 -14.30 0.12
N VAL A 699 -10.49 -15.47 0.42
CA VAL A 699 -11.11 -16.46 1.29
C VAL A 699 -10.73 -16.13 2.72
N THR A 700 -11.70 -16.03 3.62
CA THR A 700 -11.50 -15.76 5.04
C THR A 700 -12.12 -16.86 5.90
N ARG A 701 -11.64 -17.00 7.13
CA ARG A 701 -12.20 -17.87 8.15
C ARG A 701 -12.29 -17.13 9.47
N ASP A 702 -13.44 -17.24 10.11
CA ASP A 702 -13.74 -16.58 11.38
C ASP A 702 -13.54 -17.49 12.62
N THR A 703 -13.68 -16.91 13.81
CA THR A 703 -13.62 -17.59 15.11
C THR A 703 -14.61 -18.75 15.26
N GLU A 704 -15.73 -18.71 14.54
CA GLU A 704 -16.75 -19.77 14.55
C GLU A 704 -16.45 -20.91 13.55
N GLN A 705 -15.32 -20.80 12.84
CA GLN A 705 -14.89 -21.65 11.73
C GLN A 705 -15.74 -21.53 10.46
N ASN A 706 -16.52 -20.44 10.32
CA ASN A 706 -17.21 -20.18 9.06
C ASN A 706 -16.20 -19.64 8.04
N VAL A 707 -16.18 -20.24 6.86
CA VAL A 707 -15.43 -19.77 5.69
C VAL A 707 -16.32 -18.84 4.88
N ALA A 708 -15.75 -17.77 4.36
CA ALA A 708 -16.44 -16.79 3.54
C ALA A 708 -15.54 -16.28 2.42
N ILE A 709 -16.17 -15.81 1.34
CA ILE A 709 -15.48 -15.20 0.20
C ILE A 709 -15.87 -13.73 0.13
N TYR A 710 -14.84 -12.88 0.01
CA TYR A 710 -14.96 -11.43 -0.10
C TYR A 710 -14.46 -11.00 -1.49
N ASP A 711 -15.18 -10.07 -2.12
CA ASP A 711 -14.74 -9.36 -3.31
C ASP A 711 -14.12 -8.04 -2.85
N VAL A 712 -12.78 -7.99 -2.82
CA VAL A 712 -12.02 -6.83 -2.33
C VAL A 712 -12.24 -5.62 -3.25
N LEU A 713 -12.39 -5.85 -4.56
CA LEU A 713 -12.64 -4.79 -5.54
C LEU A 713 -14.01 -4.13 -5.31
N LYS A 714 -15.04 -4.90 -4.96
CA LYS A 714 -16.39 -4.36 -4.69
C LYS A 714 -16.65 -3.99 -3.23
N VAL A 715 -15.73 -4.30 -2.32
CA VAL A 715 -15.85 -4.11 -0.86
C VAL A 715 -17.12 -4.78 -0.30
N ILE A 716 -17.35 -6.04 -0.69
CA ILE A 716 -18.49 -6.83 -0.21
C ILE A 716 -18.08 -8.25 0.19
N LYS A 717 -18.81 -8.81 1.16
CA LYS A 717 -18.88 -10.25 1.35
C LYS A 717 -19.76 -10.84 0.25
N VAL A 718 -19.22 -11.76 -0.54
CA VAL A 718 -19.92 -12.38 -1.69
C VAL A 718 -20.80 -13.52 -1.20
N GLU A 719 -20.21 -14.45 -0.47
CA GLU A 719 -20.89 -15.63 0.05
C GLU A 719 -20.28 -16.08 1.39
N THR A 720 -21.10 -16.75 2.19
CA THR A 720 -20.65 -17.45 3.40
C THR A 720 -20.86 -18.93 3.17
N LEU A 721 -19.77 -19.70 3.08
CA LEU A 721 -19.80 -21.13 2.80
C LEU A 721 -20.08 -21.97 4.06
N GLY A 722 -20.05 -21.35 5.24
CA GLY A 722 -20.20 -22.05 6.51
C GLY A 722 -18.94 -22.85 6.84
N LYS A 723 -19.09 -23.95 7.58
CA LYS A 723 -17.97 -24.72 8.14
C LYS A 723 -17.44 -25.75 7.14
N VAL A 724 -16.82 -25.25 6.07
CA VAL A 724 -16.10 -26.05 5.06
C VAL A 724 -14.59 -26.01 5.31
N ASP A 725 -13.82 -26.95 4.73
CA ASP A 725 -12.37 -26.89 4.85
C ASP A 725 -11.80 -25.66 4.12
N PHE A 726 -10.97 -24.90 4.82
CA PHE A 726 -10.45 -23.63 4.33
C PHE A 726 -9.39 -23.82 3.23
N ASP A 727 -8.49 -24.78 3.40
CA ASP A 727 -7.35 -24.95 2.48
C ASP A 727 -7.78 -25.71 1.21
N GLU A 728 -8.79 -26.59 1.28
CA GLU A 728 -9.51 -27.13 0.11
C GLU A 728 -10.32 -26.05 -0.61
N THR A 729 -11.05 -25.19 0.11
CA THR A 729 -11.77 -24.06 -0.50
C THR A 729 -10.83 -23.13 -1.25
N VAL A 730 -9.67 -22.80 -0.66
CA VAL A 730 -8.62 -22.03 -1.32
C VAL A 730 -8.14 -22.75 -2.58
N LYS A 731 -7.79 -24.04 -2.53
CA LYS A 731 -7.35 -24.81 -3.70
C LYS A 731 -8.41 -24.84 -4.82
N ALA A 732 -9.68 -25.09 -4.47
CA ALA A 732 -10.77 -25.21 -5.43
C ALA A 732 -11.16 -23.88 -6.09
N ARG A 733 -10.96 -22.74 -5.40
CA ARG A 733 -11.25 -21.40 -5.92
C ARG A 733 -10.05 -20.73 -6.60
N ASN A 734 -8.83 -21.16 -6.32
CA ASN A 734 -7.64 -20.53 -6.88
C ASN A 734 -7.43 -20.92 -8.36
N LYS A 735 -7.04 -19.94 -9.18
CA LYS A 735 -6.85 -20.11 -10.63
C LYS A 735 -5.36 -20.01 -11.01
N MET A 736 -4.97 -20.63 -12.11
CA MET A 736 -3.62 -20.50 -12.69
C MET A 736 -3.49 -19.22 -13.53
N VAL A 737 -3.66 -18.08 -12.85
CA VAL A 737 -3.51 -16.72 -13.38
C VAL A 737 -2.59 -15.96 -12.43
N TYR A 738 -1.76 -15.03 -12.92
CA TYR A 738 -0.99 -14.15 -12.04
C TYR A 738 -1.40 -12.70 -12.21
N VAL A 739 -1.96 -12.10 -11.15
CA VAL A 739 -2.19 -10.66 -11.06
C VAL A 739 -1.21 -10.06 -10.05
N PRO A 740 -0.55 -8.90 -10.35
CA PRO A 740 0.28 -8.19 -9.38
C PRO A 740 -0.47 -7.80 -8.11
N ASN A 741 0.22 -7.78 -6.96
CA ASN A 741 -0.42 -7.38 -5.70
C ASN A 741 -0.62 -5.86 -5.64
N TRP A 742 -1.80 -5.43 -5.17
CA TRP A 742 -2.18 -4.01 -5.16
C TRP A 742 -2.80 -3.51 -3.84
N PHE A 743 -2.96 -4.41 -2.86
CA PHE A 743 -3.38 -4.07 -1.51
C PHE A 743 -2.72 -5.00 -0.47
N THR A 744 -2.85 -4.66 0.79
CA THR A 744 -2.59 -5.56 1.92
C THR A 744 -3.80 -5.62 2.85
N VAL A 745 -3.83 -6.58 3.77
CA VAL A 745 -4.97 -6.81 4.67
C VAL A 745 -4.49 -6.90 6.11
N ASP A 746 -5.08 -6.10 6.99
CA ASP A 746 -4.96 -6.21 8.45
C ASP A 746 -6.26 -6.78 9.04
N LEU A 747 -6.13 -7.52 10.15
CA LEU A 747 -7.21 -8.13 10.92
C LEU A 747 -7.21 -7.70 12.40
N LYS A 748 -6.46 -6.64 12.78
CA LYS A 748 -6.33 -6.17 14.18
C LYS A 748 -7.66 -5.91 14.88
N THR A 749 -8.67 -5.45 14.14
CA THR A 749 -10.03 -5.16 14.63
C THR A 749 -10.97 -6.38 14.59
N GLY A 750 -10.54 -7.50 14.02
CA GLY A 750 -11.39 -8.66 13.70
C GLY A 750 -12.22 -8.49 12.42
N MET A 751 -12.09 -7.36 11.74
CA MET A 751 -12.71 -7.06 10.44
C MET A 751 -11.61 -6.95 9.38
N PRO A 752 -11.90 -7.20 8.09
CA PRO A 752 -10.89 -7.14 7.03
C PRO A 752 -10.59 -5.68 6.66
N THR A 753 -9.51 -5.15 7.21
CA THR A 753 -8.99 -3.83 6.88
C THR A 753 -8.13 -3.92 5.63
N ILE A 754 -8.65 -3.42 4.50
CA ILE A 754 -7.91 -3.35 3.24
C ILE A 754 -7.09 -2.05 3.21
N VAL A 755 -5.78 -2.20 3.06
CA VAL A 755 -4.83 -1.10 2.87
C VAL A 755 -4.48 -1.04 1.39
N LEU A 756 -5.08 -0.08 0.68
CA LEU A 756 -4.79 0.16 -0.74
C LEU A 756 -3.44 0.83 -0.87
N GLY A 757 -2.54 0.23 -1.63
CA GLY A 757 -1.25 0.82 -2.00
C GLY A 757 -0.46 1.39 -0.83
N GLN A 758 0.60 0.68 -0.43
CA GLN A 758 1.66 1.38 0.28
C GLN A 758 2.16 2.56 -0.57
N ASP A 759 2.25 2.42 -1.91
CA ASP A 759 2.34 3.54 -2.85
C ASP A 759 1.37 3.39 -4.05
N GLU A 760 1.37 4.39 -4.94
CA GLU A 760 0.59 4.44 -6.19
C GLU A 760 0.89 3.25 -7.11
N VAL A 761 2.16 2.83 -7.19
CA VAL A 761 2.61 1.79 -8.13
C VAL A 761 2.06 0.44 -7.71
N ASP A 762 2.11 0.12 -6.42
CA ASP A 762 1.43 -1.06 -5.88
C ASP A 762 -0.08 -0.98 -6.19
N CYS A 763 -0.76 0.12 -5.82
CA CYS A 763 -2.22 0.24 -5.99
C CYS A 763 -2.67 0.05 -7.45
N PHE A 764 -1.91 0.56 -8.41
CA PHE A 764 -2.24 0.49 -9.83
C PHE A 764 -1.50 -0.62 -10.59
N ALA A 765 -0.90 -1.59 -9.90
CA ALA A 765 -0.24 -2.72 -10.57
C ALA A 765 -1.22 -3.70 -11.26
N ALA A 766 -2.44 -3.85 -10.72
CA ALA A 766 -3.39 -4.87 -11.15
C ALA A 766 -4.23 -4.48 -12.39
N TRP A 767 -3.64 -4.66 -13.58
CA TRP A 767 -4.32 -4.59 -14.87
C TRP A 767 -4.98 -5.92 -15.25
N VAL A 768 -6.28 -5.93 -15.56
CA VAL A 768 -7.01 -7.15 -15.94
C VAL A 768 -7.98 -6.85 -17.08
N SER A 769 -8.34 -7.85 -17.88
CA SER A 769 -9.49 -7.77 -18.79
C SER A 769 -10.81 -7.54 -18.02
N ALA A 770 -11.73 -6.76 -18.58
CA ALA A 770 -13.07 -6.62 -18.01
C ALA A 770 -13.83 -7.97 -18.02
N THR A 771 -13.73 -8.75 -19.10
CA THR A 771 -14.34 -10.09 -19.18
C THR A 771 -13.71 -11.09 -18.23
N GLU A 772 -12.37 -11.14 -18.10
CA GLU A 772 -11.70 -12.00 -17.08
C GLU A 772 -12.07 -11.60 -15.65
N ALA A 773 -12.26 -10.31 -15.41
CA ALA A 773 -12.75 -9.77 -14.15
C ALA A 773 -14.26 -10.01 -13.93
N GLY A 774 -15.02 -10.52 -14.90
CA GLY A 774 -16.47 -10.66 -14.78
C GLY A 774 -17.17 -9.32 -14.54
N LEU A 775 -16.69 -8.25 -15.19
CA LEU A 775 -17.34 -6.95 -15.28
C LEU A 775 -18.05 -6.86 -16.65
N GLY A 776 -19.28 -6.38 -16.68
CA GLY A 776 -20.11 -6.42 -17.89
C GLY A 776 -19.57 -5.54 -19.02
N THR A 777 -19.63 -6.03 -20.26
CA THR A 777 -19.11 -5.36 -21.47
C THR A 777 -20.08 -4.34 -22.08
N GLY A 778 -20.96 -3.73 -21.28
CA GLY A 778 -22.08 -2.90 -21.78
C GLY A 778 -21.67 -1.63 -22.54
N HIS A 779 -20.39 -1.25 -22.47
CA HIS A 779 -19.80 -0.08 -23.13
C HIS A 779 -18.80 -0.44 -24.24
N ALA A 780 -18.75 -1.72 -24.65
CA ALA A 780 -17.83 -2.18 -25.69
C ALA A 780 -18.33 -1.80 -27.10
N GLU A 781 -17.80 -0.72 -27.65
CA GLU A 781 -17.91 -0.47 -29.09
C GLU A 781 -17.26 -1.66 -29.86
N ASN A 782 -18.02 -2.22 -30.80
CA ASN A 782 -17.58 -3.23 -31.77
C ASN A 782 -16.87 -4.46 -31.17
N GLY A 783 -17.41 -5.03 -30.08
CA GLY A 783 -17.00 -6.35 -29.57
C GLY A 783 -15.59 -6.42 -28.98
N SER A 784 -15.00 -5.27 -28.63
CA SER A 784 -13.68 -5.18 -27.99
C SER A 784 -13.75 -5.43 -26.48
N ASP A 785 -12.76 -6.13 -25.91
CA ASP A 785 -12.65 -6.39 -24.46
C ASP A 785 -11.78 -5.31 -23.78
N PRO A 786 -12.38 -4.35 -23.03
CA PRO A 786 -11.62 -3.28 -22.41
C PRO A 786 -10.75 -3.79 -21.26
N LYS A 787 -9.60 -3.13 -21.05
CA LYS A 787 -8.69 -3.42 -19.94
C LYS A 787 -8.94 -2.43 -18.80
N VAL A 788 -9.03 -2.95 -17.59
CA VAL A 788 -9.38 -2.20 -16.37
C VAL A 788 -8.28 -2.35 -15.31
N ASN A 789 -8.25 -1.41 -14.37
CA ASN A 789 -7.28 -1.40 -13.28
C ASN A 789 -8.00 -1.46 -11.92
N TYR A 790 -7.70 -2.48 -11.11
CA TYR A 790 -8.47 -2.74 -9.88
C TYR A 790 -8.37 -1.63 -8.83
N GLY A 791 -7.17 -1.11 -8.54
CA GLY A 791 -7.00 0.01 -7.61
C GLY A 791 -7.72 1.27 -8.08
N SER A 792 -7.64 1.56 -9.37
CA SER A 792 -8.31 2.72 -9.98
C SER A 792 -9.83 2.66 -9.84
N LEU A 793 -10.43 1.52 -10.21
CA LEU A 793 -11.87 1.31 -10.07
C LEU A 793 -12.32 1.41 -8.60
N LEU A 794 -11.59 0.78 -7.67
CA LEU A 794 -11.96 0.82 -6.25
C LEU A 794 -11.93 2.24 -5.68
N LEU A 795 -10.90 3.04 -5.97
CA LEU A 795 -10.82 4.43 -5.50
C LEU A 795 -11.96 5.29 -6.04
N GLN A 796 -12.29 5.16 -7.34
CA GLN A 796 -13.42 5.84 -7.96
C GLN A 796 -14.77 5.47 -7.32
N ALA A 797 -14.93 4.24 -6.83
CA ALA A 797 -16.13 3.84 -6.11
C ALA A 797 -16.13 4.34 -4.65
N LEU A 798 -14.99 4.27 -3.94
CA LEU A 798 -14.86 4.77 -2.56
C LEU A 798 -15.14 6.27 -2.47
N LEU A 799 -14.73 7.06 -3.45
CA LEU A 799 -14.93 8.51 -3.46
C LEU A 799 -16.02 8.97 -4.44
N GLU A 800 -16.97 8.08 -4.79
CA GLU A 800 -18.11 8.37 -5.70
C GLU A 800 -18.90 9.64 -5.33
N TYR A 801 -19.01 9.96 -4.04
CA TYR A 801 -19.81 11.08 -3.52
C TYR A 801 -19.00 12.35 -3.25
N TRP A 802 -17.68 12.35 -3.50
CA TRP A 802 -16.87 13.56 -3.33
C TRP A 802 -17.19 14.55 -4.45
N SER A 803 -17.66 15.74 -4.09
CA SER A 803 -18.35 16.66 -4.99
C SER A 803 -17.43 17.36 -6.00
N GLN A 804 -17.78 17.30 -7.29
CA GLN A 804 -17.20 18.15 -8.33
C GLN A 804 -17.97 19.48 -8.44
N PRO A 805 -17.30 20.63 -8.59
CA PRO A 805 -17.94 21.86 -9.03
C PRO A 805 -18.24 21.76 -10.54
N ILE A 806 -19.52 21.69 -10.89
CA ILE A 806 -20.00 21.52 -12.27
C ILE A 806 -19.65 22.75 -13.12
N ALA A 807 -19.01 22.50 -14.26
CA ALA A 807 -19.04 23.37 -15.42
C ALA A 807 -19.40 22.50 -16.63
N ASP A 808 -20.57 22.77 -17.21
CA ASP A 808 -21.14 22.31 -18.49
C ASP A 808 -20.48 21.09 -19.19
N MET A 809 -21.16 19.94 -19.18
CA MET A 809 -21.21 18.90 -20.24
C MET A 809 -22.21 17.79 -19.87
N ASP A 810 -22.97 17.28 -20.85
CA ASP A 810 -24.19 16.46 -20.68
C ASP A 810 -24.02 14.98 -20.21
N ASN A 811 -22.92 14.61 -19.53
CA ASN A 811 -22.70 13.23 -19.06
C ASN A 811 -22.35 13.18 -17.55
N ASP A 812 -23.36 12.99 -16.69
CA ASP A 812 -23.26 12.92 -15.21
C ASP A 812 -22.71 11.55 -14.72
N ILE A 813 -21.49 11.20 -15.14
CA ILE A 813 -20.84 9.91 -14.84
C ILE A 813 -20.18 9.95 -13.44
N ARG A 814 -20.89 9.41 -12.45
CA ARG A 814 -20.42 9.27 -11.05
C ARG A 814 -19.93 7.86 -10.74
N GLY A 815 -18.79 7.76 -10.06
CA GLY A 815 -18.16 6.48 -9.75
C GLY A 815 -17.55 5.81 -11.00
N ASN A 816 -17.29 4.50 -10.94
CA ASN A 816 -16.48 3.81 -11.94
C ASN A 816 -17.26 3.13 -13.09
N GLU A 817 -18.56 3.36 -13.20
CA GLU A 817 -19.53 2.71 -14.12
C GLU A 817 -19.73 1.19 -13.94
N TYR A 818 -18.68 0.41 -13.62
CA TYR A 818 -18.74 -1.05 -13.47
C TYR A 818 -19.38 -1.53 -12.16
N PHE A 819 -19.18 -0.81 -11.04
CA PHE A 819 -19.73 -1.16 -9.73
C PHE A 819 -19.74 0.03 -8.76
N LYS A 820 -20.47 -0.14 -7.65
CA LYS A 820 -20.45 0.78 -6.50
C LYS A 820 -20.04 0.00 -5.25
N VAL A 821 -19.32 0.66 -4.35
CA VAL A 821 -19.05 0.13 -3.00
C VAL A 821 -20.21 0.48 -2.07
N PRO A 822 -20.35 -0.21 -0.94
CA PRO A 822 -21.40 0.14 0.01
C PRO A 822 -21.22 1.54 0.60
N LYS A 823 -22.29 2.34 0.58
CA LYS A 823 -22.36 3.74 1.05
C LYS A 823 -21.89 3.98 2.49
N TYR A 824 -21.90 2.94 3.31
CA TYR A 824 -21.53 2.95 4.72
C TYR A 824 -20.06 2.62 4.98
N THR A 825 -19.29 2.26 3.95
CA THR A 825 -17.88 1.88 4.10
C THR A 825 -17.11 3.07 4.67
N PRO A 826 -16.37 2.92 5.79
CA PRO A 826 -15.51 3.98 6.28
C PRO A 826 -14.23 4.05 5.44
N ILE A 827 -13.84 5.28 5.12
CA ILE A 827 -12.62 5.65 4.41
C ILE A 827 -11.67 6.24 5.45
N LEU A 828 -10.41 5.79 5.44
CA LEU A 828 -9.44 6.12 6.47
C LEU A 828 -8.09 6.53 5.89
N PHE A 829 -7.77 7.81 6.07
CA PHE A 829 -6.49 8.40 5.70
C PHE A 829 -5.63 8.53 6.96
N SER A 830 -4.55 7.76 7.02
CA SER A 830 -3.70 7.62 8.20
C SER A 830 -2.22 7.78 7.86
N GLU A 831 -1.42 8.19 8.83
CA GLU A 831 0.03 8.08 8.76
C GLU A 831 0.41 6.70 9.33
N VAL A 832 1.35 5.96 8.74
CA VAL A 832 1.80 4.62 9.24
C VAL A 832 2.68 4.67 10.51
N GLY A 833 2.56 5.75 11.29
CA GLY A 833 2.73 5.69 12.74
C GLY A 833 1.47 5.24 13.50
N GLY A 834 0.34 5.03 12.81
CA GLY A 834 -0.97 4.74 13.39
C GLY A 834 -1.84 5.97 13.66
N ARG A 835 -1.31 7.18 13.48
CA ARG A 835 -2.04 8.43 13.69
C ARG A 835 -3.03 8.66 12.55
N THR A 836 -4.32 8.71 12.86
CA THR A 836 -5.35 8.99 11.84
C THR A 836 -5.48 10.49 11.55
N GLY A 837 -5.36 10.86 10.27
CA GLY A 837 -5.64 12.20 9.77
C GLY A 837 -7.15 12.43 9.60
N CYS A 838 -7.83 11.59 8.83
CA CYS A 838 -9.25 11.70 8.52
C CYS A 838 -9.97 10.34 8.53
N ARG A 839 -11.23 10.34 9.00
CA ARG A 839 -12.20 9.24 8.91
C ARG A 839 -13.54 9.82 8.47
N LEU A 840 -14.17 9.23 7.47
CA LEU A 840 -15.54 9.51 7.03
C LEU A 840 -16.19 8.24 6.47
N LEU A 841 -17.48 8.25 6.15
CA LEU A 841 -18.11 7.18 5.36
C LEU A 841 -18.24 7.61 3.89
N VAL A 842 -18.25 6.65 2.95
CA VAL A 842 -18.40 6.89 1.51
C VAL A 842 -19.53 7.86 1.18
N ARG A 843 -20.71 7.71 1.79
CA ARG A 843 -21.89 8.59 1.56
C ARG A 843 -21.72 10.02 2.10
N ASP A 844 -20.89 10.21 3.11
CA ASP A 844 -20.75 11.47 3.83
C ASP A 844 -19.72 12.39 3.13
N ALA A 845 -18.96 11.86 2.15
CA ALA A 845 -17.95 12.58 1.34
C ALA A 845 -18.45 13.84 0.60
N ALA A 846 -19.77 13.98 0.44
CA ALA A 846 -20.41 15.14 -0.18
C ALA A 846 -20.62 16.33 0.81
N GLY A 847 -20.53 16.10 2.12
CA GLY A 847 -20.76 17.14 3.14
C GLY A 847 -19.68 18.21 3.12
N ASP A 848 -20.01 19.47 3.41
CA ASP A 848 -19.05 20.59 3.30
C ASP A 848 -17.82 20.42 4.23
N THR A 849 -18.02 19.83 5.42
CA THR A 849 -16.93 19.60 6.38
C THR A 849 -16.07 18.41 5.95
N GLU A 850 -16.72 17.33 5.53
CA GLU A 850 -16.12 16.08 5.09
C GLU A 850 -15.36 16.26 3.77
N SER A 851 -15.92 17.01 2.81
CA SER A 851 -15.27 17.38 1.55
C SER A 851 -14.07 18.31 1.80
N ALA A 852 -14.18 19.27 2.72
CA ALA A 852 -13.02 20.07 3.13
C ALA A 852 -11.91 19.21 3.78
N LEU A 853 -12.29 18.22 4.60
CA LEU A 853 -11.36 17.24 5.16
C LEU A 853 -10.76 16.29 4.10
N LEU A 854 -11.53 15.90 3.08
CA LEU A 854 -11.04 15.10 1.95
C LEU A 854 -10.05 15.89 1.09
N HIS A 855 -10.36 17.14 0.74
CA HIS A 855 -9.39 18.05 0.10
C HIS A 855 -8.12 18.27 0.95
N GLU A 856 -8.19 18.06 2.27
CA GLU A 856 -7.01 18.05 3.14
C GLU A 856 -6.28 16.71 3.16
N ALA A 857 -6.98 15.57 3.15
CA ALA A 857 -6.45 14.26 3.53
C ALA A 857 -6.21 13.28 2.36
N VAL A 858 -6.86 13.49 1.20
CA VAL A 858 -6.74 12.61 0.03
C VAL A 858 -5.39 12.83 -0.68
N PRO A 859 -4.57 11.79 -0.91
CA PRO A 859 -3.35 11.89 -1.71
C PRO A 859 -3.61 12.23 -3.19
N SER A 860 -2.68 12.90 -3.88
CA SER A 860 -2.93 13.34 -5.27
C SER A 860 -3.14 12.17 -6.23
N TRP A 861 -2.37 11.09 -6.09
CA TRP A 861 -2.50 9.88 -6.92
C TRP A 861 -3.89 9.21 -6.83
N VAL A 862 -4.64 9.46 -5.74
CA VAL A 862 -6.05 9.08 -5.61
C VAL A 862 -6.94 10.06 -6.37
N ALA A 863 -6.71 11.37 -6.20
CA ALA A 863 -7.47 12.42 -6.88
C ALA A 863 -7.31 12.37 -8.41
N ASP A 864 -6.11 12.08 -8.93
CA ASP A 864 -5.81 11.98 -10.37
C ASP A 864 -6.68 10.92 -11.06
N VAL A 865 -7.09 9.89 -10.32
CA VAL A 865 -7.92 8.79 -10.84
C VAL A 865 -9.40 9.00 -10.53
N VAL A 866 -9.73 9.61 -9.39
CA VAL A 866 -11.11 9.84 -8.93
C VAL A 866 -11.75 11.07 -9.58
N ILE A 867 -11.05 12.20 -9.56
CA ILE A 867 -11.52 13.49 -10.08
C ILE A 867 -11.14 13.61 -11.55
N ASP A 868 -9.85 13.49 -11.87
CA ASP A 868 -9.33 13.76 -13.22
C ASP A 868 -9.50 12.58 -14.19
N ARG A 869 -10.00 11.44 -13.70
CA ARG A 869 -10.28 10.21 -14.47
C ARG A 869 -9.10 9.66 -15.27
N ASN A 870 -7.87 9.95 -14.85
CA ASN A 870 -6.68 9.46 -15.54
C ASN A 870 -6.59 7.93 -15.48
N ILE A 871 -6.36 7.32 -16.65
CA ILE A 871 -6.12 5.89 -16.79
C ILE A 871 -4.67 5.62 -16.35
N PRO A 872 -4.39 4.72 -15.38
CA PRO A 872 -3.02 4.44 -14.96
C PRO A 872 -2.15 3.86 -16.08
N ARG A 873 -0.83 3.77 -15.89
CA ARG A 873 0.07 3.24 -16.92
C ARG A 873 0.01 1.71 -16.99
N PHE A 874 -0.01 1.16 -18.20
CA PHE A 874 0.18 -0.27 -18.43
C PHE A 874 1.61 -0.71 -18.11
N ILE A 875 1.75 -1.80 -17.35
CA ILE A 875 3.04 -2.44 -17.07
C ILE A 875 3.49 -3.24 -18.31
N LYS A 876 4.80 -3.21 -18.60
CA LYS A 876 5.41 -3.89 -19.76
C LYS A 876 6.47 -4.89 -19.33
N ILE A 877 6.55 -6.02 -20.05
CA ILE A 877 7.56 -7.07 -19.87
C ILE A 877 8.46 -7.10 -21.12
N PRO A 878 9.79 -6.98 -20.95
CA PRO A 878 10.75 -7.33 -22.00
C PRO A 878 10.86 -8.85 -22.12
N PHE A 879 10.93 -9.35 -23.35
CA PHE A 879 11.14 -10.76 -23.64
C PHE A 879 11.98 -10.97 -24.89
N PHE A 880 12.65 -12.11 -24.98
CA PHE A 880 13.37 -12.57 -26.16
C PHE A 880 12.54 -13.61 -26.91
N LEU A 881 12.68 -13.62 -28.23
CA LEU A 881 12.00 -14.54 -29.12
C LEU A 881 13.06 -15.21 -30.01
N LEU A 882 13.21 -16.52 -29.88
CA LEU A 882 14.28 -17.30 -30.53
C LEU A 882 13.67 -18.45 -31.34
N PRO A 883 14.23 -18.82 -32.51
CA PRO A 883 13.83 -20.04 -33.18
C PRO A 883 14.21 -21.25 -32.31
N HIS A 884 13.35 -22.27 -32.28
CA HIS A 884 13.66 -23.53 -31.61
C HIS A 884 14.88 -24.21 -32.30
N PRO A 885 15.81 -24.86 -31.55
CA PRO A 885 17.04 -25.43 -32.12
C PRO A 885 16.88 -26.44 -33.27
N MET A 886 15.67 -26.95 -33.50
CA MET A 886 15.34 -27.88 -34.59
C MET A 886 14.94 -27.19 -35.92
N MET A 887 14.98 -25.85 -36.00
CA MET A 887 14.68 -25.12 -37.25
C MET A 887 15.94 -24.92 -38.12
N VAL A 888 15.83 -25.23 -39.43
CA VAL A 888 16.98 -25.58 -40.29
C VAL A 888 17.70 -24.39 -40.96
N LYS A 889 17.30 -23.13 -40.73
CA LYS A 889 18.00 -21.94 -41.26
C LYS A 889 18.81 -21.23 -40.18
N GLN A 890 20.02 -21.71 -39.92
CA GLN A 890 21.03 -21.01 -39.12
C GLN A 890 22.02 -20.25 -40.01
N ASP A 891 21.63 -19.06 -40.47
CA ASP A 891 22.63 -18.03 -40.76
C ASP A 891 22.04 -16.63 -40.57
N ARG A 892 22.54 -15.92 -39.55
CA ARG A 892 22.23 -14.52 -39.21
C ARG A 892 20.75 -14.12 -39.04
N MET A 893 20.07 -14.66 -38.02
CA MET A 893 18.94 -13.95 -37.40
C MET A 893 19.34 -13.28 -36.09
N LYS A 894 18.91 -12.04 -35.88
CA LYS A 894 19.21 -11.26 -34.66
C LYS A 894 18.41 -11.79 -33.48
N LYS A 895 19.02 -11.74 -32.29
CA LYS A 895 18.33 -11.93 -31.01
C LYS A 895 17.52 -10.68 -30.71
N ASP A 896 16.28 -10.64 -31.19
CA ASP A 896 15.41 -9.48 -31.01
C ASP A 896 14.80 -9.48 -29.60
N ARG A 897 14.99 -8.34 -28.92
CA ARG A 897 14.42 -8.05 -27.60
C ARG A 897 13.11 -7.29 -27.80
N LEU A 898 11.99 -7.99 -27.64
CA LEU A 898 10.66 -7.42 -27.76
C LEU A 898 10.17 -6.89 -26.42
N ILE A 899 9.24 -5.93 -26.45
CA ILE A 899 8.62 -5.36 -25.24
C ILE A 899 7.12 -5.27 -25.47
N ALA A 900 6.35 -5.94 -24.63
CA ALA A 900 4.90 -6.04 -24.68
C ALA A 900 4.28 -5.58 -23.36
N ASN A 901 2.98 -5.24 -23.36
CA ASN A 901 2.24 -5.11 -22.09
C ASN A 901 2.17 -6.47 -21.40
N GLU A 902 2.20 -6.50 -20.07
CA GLU A 902 2.30 -7.75 -19.29
C GLU A 902 1.10 -8.71 -19.45
N PHE A 903 -0.05 -8.16 -19.79
CA PHE A 903 -1.33 -8.85 -20.04
C PHE A 903 -1.52 -9.27 -21.51
N ILE A 904 -0.48 -9.16 -22.37
CA ILE A 904 -0.56 -9.71 -23.72
C ILE A 904 -0.59 -11.23 -23.66
N GLN A 905 -1.56 -11.84 -24.33
CA GLN A 905 -1.72 -13.29 -24.44
C GLN A 905 -0.72 -13.91 -25.42
N CYS A 906 -0.27 -15.14 -25.16
CA CYS A 906 0.68 -15.86 -26.00
C CYS A 906 0.23 -16.01 -27.47
N ARG A 907 -1.09 -16.07 -27.72
CA ARG A 907 -1.70 -15.99 -29.08
C ARG A 907 -1.16 -14.81 -29.90
N LYS A 908 -1.02 -13.62 -29.30
CA LYS A 908 -0.51 -12.42 -30.00
C LYS A 908 1.00 -12.46 -30.28
N VAL A 909 1.76 -13.24 -29.50
CA VAL A 909 3.17 -13.52 -29.81
C VAL A 909 3.26 -14.47 -31.01
N CYS A 910 2.37 -15.46 -31.11
CA CYS A 910 2.30 -16.37 -32.26
C CYS A 910 1.93 -15.64 -33.57
N GLU A 911 0.98 -14.70 -33.52
CA GLU A 911 0.67 -13.80 -34.65
C GLU A 911 1.92 -13.02 -35.09
N HIS A 912 2.65 -12.42 -34.14
CA HIS A 912 3.87 -11.66 -34.44
C HIS A 912 4.98 -12.51 -35.10
N VAL A 913 5.19 -13.75 -34.64
CA VAL A 913 6.13 -14.70 -35.27
C VAL A 913 5.75 -14.93 -36.74
N LEU A 914 4.47 -15.20 -37.00
CA LEU A 914 3.97 -15.50 -38.34
C LEU A 914 4.14 -14.31 -39.29
N ASP A 915 3.65 -13.13 -38.90
CA ASP A 915 3.51 -11.98 -39.80
C ASP A 915 4.81 -11.18 -40.00
N LYS A 916 5.76 -11.25 -39.05
CA LYS A 916 6.95 -10.39 -39.05
C LYS A 916 8.29 -11.12 -39.14
N ILE A 917 8.34 -12.40 -38.78
CA ILE A 917 9.60 -13.16 -38.75
C ILE A 917 9.66 -14.19 -39.88
N LEU A 918 8.51 -14.77 -40.27
CA LEU A 918 8.44 -15.78 -41.33
C LEU A 918 8.05 -15.23 -42.72
N MET A 919 7.64 -13.96 -42.81
CA MET A 919 7.22 -13.30 -44.06
C MET A 919 8.04 -12.03 -44.33
N GLU A 920 9.21 -12.16 -44.96
CA GLU A 920 9.97 -11.02 -45.48
C GLU A 920 9.49 -10.61 -46.89
N ILE A 921 9.27 -9.31 -47.11
CA ILE A 921 9.02 -8.70 -48.42
C ILE A 921 10.17 -7.74 -48.74
N PRO A 922 10.87 -7.86 -49.89
CA PRO A 922 12.01 -6.99 -50.21
C PRO A 922 11.58 -5.57 -50.64
N PRO A 923 12.36 -4.52 -50.33
CA PRO A 923 12.00 -3.14 -50.63
C PRO A 923 12.31 -2.74 -52.09
N THR A 924 11.42 -1.97 -52.70
CA THR A 924 11.64 -1.31 -54.00
C THR A 924 12.12 0.14 -53.81
N ASN A 925 13.05 0.58 -54.67
CA ASN A 925 13.64 1.93 -54.62
C ASN A 925 12.68 3.02 -55.13
N GLY A 926 12.62 4.17 -54.45
CA GLY A 926 11.92 5.36 -54.96
C GLY A 926 11.90 6.55 -53.99
N THR A 927 12.74 7.54 -54.26
CA THR A 927 12.77 8.95 -53.78
C THR A 927 11.63 9.45 -52.86
N GLY A 928 11.97 10.02 -51.70
CA GLY A 928 10.98 10.52 -50.72
C GLY A 928 10.65 12.02 -50.78
N VAL A 929 9.52 12.37 -50.16
CA VAL A 929 9.15 13.70 -49.63
C VAL A 929 8.42 13.47 -48.28
N ASN A 930 8.45 14.46 -47.40
CA ASN A 930 8.05 14.35 -45.99
C ASN A 930 6.60 14.80 -45.70
N SER A 931 6.04 14.26 -44.61
CA SER A 931 4.94 14.80 -43.75
C SER A 931 3.46 14.79 -44.19
N ASN A 932 2.63 14.25 -43.25
CA ASN A 932 1.22 14.57 -42.89
C ASN A 932 0.17 14.66 -44.03
N SER A 933 -0.89 13.85 -44.05
CA SER A 933 -1.98 13.89 -43.04
C SER A 933 -3.00 12.73 -43.18
N SER A 934 -4.05 12.79 -42.34
CA SER A 934 -5.17 11.87 -42.08
C SER A 934 -6.03 11.35 -43.26
N GLN A 935 -6.83 10.29 -42.96
CA GLN A 935 -8.06 9.81 -43.65
C GLN A 935 -7.83 9.10 -45.01
N ASN A 936 -8.30 7.88 -45.31
CA ASN A 936 -9.52 7.15 -44.91
C ASN A 936 -9.32 5.63 -45.03
N ASN A 937 -10.00 4.85 -44.19
CA ASN A 937 -10.23 3.42 -44.47
C ASN A 937 -11.47 3.29 -45.37
N SER A 938 -11.36 2.51 -46.44
CA SER A 938 -12.48 2.02 -47.25
C SER A 938 -12.32 0.51 -47.42
N ASP A 939 -13.44 -0.21 -47.38
CA ASP A 939 -13.50 -1.64 -47.15
C ASP A 939 -12.80 -2.52 -48.20
N ALA A 940 -12.21 -3.62 -47.73
CA ALA A 940 -11.77 -4.74 -48.57
C ALA A 940 -11.92 -6.08 -47.83
N SER A 941 -13.10 -6.69 -47.99
CA SER A 941 -13.47 -8.11 -47.85
C SER A 941 -12.57 -9.06 -47.03
N GLU A 942 -13.13 -9.62 -45.95
CA GLU A 942 -12.54 -10.75 -45.21
C GLU A 942 -12.41 -12.02 -46.07
N GLY A 943 -11.20 -12.61 -46.07
CA GLY A 943 -10.93 -13.93 -46.62
C GLY A 943 -10.23 -14.80 -45.56
N SER A 944 -10.94 -15.83 -45.07
CA SER A 944 -10.51 -16.88 -44.12
C SER A 944 -8.98 -17.05 -43.96
N GLN A 945 -8.40 -16.43 -42.93
CA GLN A 945 -7.05 -16.76 -42.45
C GLN A 945 -7.11 -17.69 -41.24
N ILE A 946 -6.46 -18.86 -41.34
CA ILE A 946 -6.32 -19.82 -40.24
C ILE A 946 -5.56 -19.14 -39.06
N PRO A 947 -6.02 -19.27 -37.80
CA PRO A 947 -5.38 -18.65 -36.63
C PRO A 947 -3.88 -18.95 -36.51
N ALA A 948 -3.09 -17.97 -36.05
CA ALA A 948 -1.64 -18.11 -35.96
C ALA A 948 -1.20 -19.18 -34.95
N GLU A 949 -2.00 -19.41 -33.90
CA GLU A 949 -1.78 -20.46 -32.89
C GLU A 949 -1.91 -21.89 -33.44
N ASP A 950 -2.58 -22.09 -34.57
CA ASP A 950 -2.64 -23.39 -35.26
C ASP A 950 -1.43 -23.64 -36.17
N LYS A 951 -0.58 -22.63 -36.36
CA LYS A 951 0.62 -22.67 -37.21
C LYS A 951 1.92 -22.63 -36.41
N ILE A 952 1.94 -21.88 -35.32
CA ILE A 952 3.11 -21.66 -34.47
C ILE A 952 2.90 -22.31 -33.10
N GLU A 953 3.93 -22.97 -32.59
CA GLU A 953 4.01 -23.45 -31.21
C GLU A 953 5.05 -22.61 -30.46
N LEU A 954 4.64 -22.07 -29.30
CA LEU A 954 5.46 -21.19 -28.46
C LEU A 954 5.83 -21.93 -27.17
N LEU A 955 7.12 -21.97 -26.85
CA LEU A 955 7.68 -22.72 -25.72
C LEU A 955 8.47 -21.79 -24.79
N CYS A 956 8.42 -22.05 -23.49
CA CYS A 956 9.21 -21.38 -22.46
C CYS A 956 9.75 -22.43 -21.49
N ASN A 957 11.07 -22.48 -21.27
CA ASN A 957 11.75 -23.58 -20.55
C ASN A 957 11.29 -24.98 -21.03
N ASP A 958 11.21 -25.16 -22.36
CA ASP A 958 10.75 -26.38 -23.06
C ASP A 958 9.29 -26.82 -22.75
N VAL A 959 8.52 -26.02 -22.00
CA VAL A 959 7.09 -26.21 -21.79
C VAL A 959 6.31 -25.43 -22.85
N VAL A 960 5.34 -26.08 -23.50
CA VAL A 960 4.42 -25.44 -24.44
C VAL A 960 3.50 -24.47 -23.68
N CYS A 961 3.48 -23.21 -24.09
CA CYS A 961 2.62 -22.20 -23.49
C CYS A 961 1.20 -22.26 -24.05
N ASP A 962 0.20 -22.22 -23.17
CA ASP A 962 -1.20 -22.09 -23.56
C ASP A 962 -1.42 -20.72 -24.25
N PRO A 963 -2.03 -20.66 -25.45
CA PRO A 963 -2.25 -19.39 -26.16
C PRO A 963 -3.03 -18.33 -25.37
N SER A 964 -3.87 -18.75 -24.41
CA SER A 964 -4.67 -17.88 -23.55
C SER A 964 -3.89 -17.29 -22.36
N MET A 965 -2.74 -17.87 -21.98
CA MET A 965 -1.92 -17.32 -20.89
C MET A 965 -1.28 -15.99 -21.28
N ASP A 966 -1.26 -15.04 -20.34
CA ASP A 966 -0.54 -13.79 -20.48
C ASP A 966 0.95 -13.89 -20.11
N LEU A 967 1.75 -12.93 -20.59
CA LEU A 967 3.21 -12.94 -20.41
C LEU A 967 3.64 -12.98 -18.93
N ARG A 968 2.90 -12.31 -18.04
CA ARG A 968 3.17 -12.35 -16.59
C ARG A 968 2.85 -13.70 -15.94
N THR A 969 1.79 -14.38 -16.37
CA THR A 969 1.44 -15.73 -15.88
C THR A 969 2.50 -16.74 -16.32
N VAL A 970 2.95 -16.68 -17.59
CA VAL A 970 4.10 -17.48 -18.06
C VAL A 970 5.36 -17.14 -17.28
N LYS A 971 5.67 -15.85 -17.07
CA LYS A 971 6.86 -15.42 -16.33
C LYS A 971 6.85 -15.93 -14.88
N HIS A 972 5.70 -15.89 -14.21
CA HIS A 972 5.56 -16.28 -12.81
C HIS A 972 5.57 -17.82 -12.61
N PHE A 973 4.81 -18.58 -13.41
CA PHE A 973 4.63 -20.01 -13.20
C PHE A 973 5.62 -20.90 -13.96
N ILE A 974 6.07 -20.49 -15.16
CA ILE A 974 6.87 -21.31 -16.08
C ILE A 974 8.34 -20.83 -16.12
N TRP A 975 8.58 -19.53 -16.33
CA TRP A 975 9.94 -19.00 -16.50
C TRP A 975 10.77 -19.07 -15.22
N LYS A 976 10.24 -18.52 -14.11
CA LYS A 976 10.83 -18.58 -12.75
C LYS A 976 12.30 -18.11 -12.60
N GLN A 977 12.84 -17.42 -13.59
CA GLN A 977 14.19 -16.84 -13.57
C GLN A 977 14.14 -15.31 -13.48
N SER A 978 15.22 -14.70 -12.99
CA SER A 978 15.38 -13.24 -12.87
C SER A 978 15.73 -12.53 -14.19
N SER A 979 16.16 -13.29 -15.20
CA SER A 979 16.42 -12.87 -16.57
C SER A 979 15.14 -12.45 -17.32
N ASP A 980 15.30 -11.70 -18.41
CA ASP A 980 14.20 -11.42 -19.35
C ASP A 980 13.58 -12.72 -19.86
N LEU A 981 12.24 -12.76 -19.90
CA LEU A 981 11.46 -13.91 -20.35
C LEU A 981 11.94 -14.34 -21.74
N THR A 982 12.21 -15.62 -21.97
CA THR A 982 12.68 -16.10 -23.27
C THR A 982 11.71 -17.16 -23.82
N PHE A 983 11.17 -16.89 -25.00
CA PHE A 983 10.37 -17.85 -25.75
C PHE A 983 11.16 -18.46 -26.90
N HIS A 984 10.96 -19.75 -27.12
CA HIS A 984 11.33 -20.43 -28.35
C HIS A 984 10.09 -20.67 -29.19
N TYR A 985 10.13 -20.36 -30.49
CA TYR A 985 9.05 -20.65 -31.42
C TYR A 985 9.45 -21.74 -32.41
N LYS A 986 8.48 -22.56 -32.83
CA LYS A 986 8.62 -23.49 -33.97
C LYS A 986 7.34 -23.54 -34.78
N THR A 987 7.45 -23.84 -36.06
CA THR A 987 6.29 -24.17 -36.90
C THR A 987 5.76 -25.55 -36.52
N LYS A 988 4.42 -25.69 -36.42
CA LYS A 988 3.79 -27.01 -36.23
C LYS A 988 4.05 -27.88 -37.47
N PRO A 989 4.16 -29.23 -37.35
CA PRO A 989 4.62 -30.10 -38.44
C PRO A 989 3.84 -30.02 -39.75
N ASN A 990 2.58 -29.56 -39.70
CA ASN A 990 1.68 -29.51 -40.86
C ASN A 990 1.80 -28.20 -41.67
N PHE A 991 2.81 -27.36 -41.43
CA PHE A 991 2.97 -26.06 -42.10
C PHE A 991 4.39 -25.89 -42.66
N SER A 992 4.59 -26.30 -43.91
CA SER A 992 5.81 -26.01 -44.68
C SER A 992 5.64 -24.75 -45.53
N MET A 993 6.72 -23.97 -45.71
CA MET A 993 6.69 -22.84 -46.64
C MET A 993 6.41 -23.33 -48.06
N SER A 994 5.55 -22.60 -48.79
CA SER A 994 5.13 -22.91 -50.16
C SER A 994 6.32 -23.13 -51.11
N CYS A 995 6.49 -24.37 -51.57
CA CYS A 995 7.33 -24.68 -52.71
C CYS A 995 6.50 -24.58 -54.00
N SER A 996 6.94 -23.76 -54.94
CA SER A 996 6.35 -23.69 -56.28
C SER A 996 6.68 -24.98 -57.06
N VAL A 997 5.67 -25.70 -57.53
CA VAL A 997 5.86 -26.81 -58.47
C VAL A 997 5.55 -26.30 -59.88
N ALA A 998 6.52 -26.40 -60.79
CA ALA A 998 6.31 -26.12 -62.20
C ALA A 998 5.84 -27.39 -62.92
N ILE A 999 4.68 -27.34 -63.56
CA ILE A 999 4.19 -28.42 -64.43
C ILE A 999 4.33 -27.96 -65.88
N ILE A 1000 5.12 -28.71 -66.65
CA ILE A 1000 5.31 -28.47 -68.09
C ILE A 1000 4.29 -29.34 -68.83
N SER A 1001 3.39 -28.72 -69.60
CA SER A 1001 2.49 -29.44 -70.50
C SER A 1001 3.25 -29.99 -71.72
N LYS A 1002 2.62 -30.90 -72.48
CA LYS A 1002 3.23 -31.54 -73.65
C LYS A 1002 3.55 -30.56 -74.81
N ASP A 1003 3.01 -29.36 -74.71
CA ASP A 1003 3.09 -28.21 -75.61
C ASP A 1003 4.04 -27.09 -75.07
N ASN A 1004 4.80 -27.37 -74.00
CA ASN A 1004 5.91 -26.55 -73.52
C ASN A 1004 5.54 -25.15 -72.99
N SER A 1005 4.27 -24.92 -72.64
CA SER A 1005 3.82 -23.71 -71.95
C SER A 1005 3.99 -23.86 -70.42
N PRO A 1006 4.57 -22.87 -69.71
CA PRO A 1006 4.78 -22.97 -68.27
C PRO A 1006 3.49 -22.64 -67.49
N LEU A 1007 2.88 -23.66 -66.88
CA LEU A 1007 1.81 -23.47 -65.90
C LEU A 1007 2.41 -23.30 -64.50
N TYR A 1008 2.32 -22.07 -63.98
CA TYR A 1008 2.65 -21.74 -62.59
C TYR A 1008 1.40 -21.86 -61.72
N VAL A 1009 1.43 -22.76 -60.73
CA VAL A 1009 0.40 -22.86 -59.70
C VAL A 1009 1.01 -22.49 -58.35
N LEU A 1010 0.44 -21.48 -57.69
CA LEU A 1010 0.77 -21.08 -56.33
C LEU A 1010 -0.12 -21.84 -55.35
N THR A 1011 0.39 -22.91 -54.74
CA THR A 1011 -0.34 -23.72 -53.77
C THR A 1011 0.09 -23.43 -52.34
N SER A 1012 -0.90 -23.29 -51.45
CA SER A 1012 -0.71 -23.00 -50.02
C SER A 1012 -1.19 -24.11 -49.09
N ASN A 1013 -1.79 -25.19 -49.63
CA ASN A 1013 -2.21 -26.36 -48.86
C ASN A 1013 -2.49 -27.57 -49.77
N ILE A 1014 -1.70 -28.65 -49.65
CA ILE A 1014 -1.82 -29.83 -50.53
C ILE A 1014 -3.04 -30.69 -50.16
N ASP A 1015 -3.35 -30.82 -48.86
CA ASP A 1015 -4.38 -31.77 -48.40
C ASP A 1015 -5.82 -31.35 -48.76
N LYS A 1016 -6.08 -30.05 -48.99
CA LYS A 1016 -7.39 -29.56 -49.45
C LYS A 1016 -7.62 -29.70 -50.96
N GLU A 1017 -6.57 -29.95 -51.74
CA GLU A 1017 -6.68 -30.02 -53.20
C GLU A 1017 -7.19 -31.39 -53.69
N ILE A 1018 -6.97 -32.46 -52.90
CA ILE A 1018 -7.51 -33.81 -53.17
C ILE A 1018 -9.05 -33.81 -53.18
N GLU A 1019 -9.67 -33.00 -52.32
CA GLU A 1019 -11.13 -32.84 -52.26
C GLU A 1019 -11.67 -31.93 -53.39
N LEU A 1020 -10.89 -30.94 -53.84
CA LEU A 1020 -11.30 -30.01 -54.89
C LEU A 1020 -11.19 -30.61 -56.30
N LEU A 1021 -10.16 -31.43 -56.56
CA LEU A 1021 -9.99 -32.13 -57.85
C LEU A 1021 -11.15 -33.10 -58.17
N TYR A 1022 -11.90 -33.54 -57.16
CA TYR A 1022 -13.10 -34.36 -57.32
C TYR A 1022 -14.30 -33.62 -57.96
N ARG A 1023 -14.24 -32.28 -58.11
CA ARG A 1023 -15.37 -31.46 -58.57
C ARG A 1023 -15.19 -30.76 -59.92
N ILE A 1024 -14.02 -30.82 -60.55
CA ILE A 1024 -13.79 -30.23 -61.88
C ILE A 1024 -13.63 -31.35 -62.91
N HIS A 1025 -14.69 -31.58 -63.70
CA HIS A 1025 -14.59 -32.40 -64.90
C HIS A 1025 -13.63 -31.77 -65.91
N SER A 1026 -12.66 -32.55 -66.37
CA SER A 1026 -12.31 -32.55 -67.79
C SER A 1026 -12.02 -33.97 -68.26
N ALA A 1027 -12.69 -34.38 -69.32
CA ALA A 1027 -12.44 -35.67 -69.97
C ALA A 1027 -11.14 -35.58 -70.78
N LEU A 1028 -10.43 -36.70 -70.87
CA LEU A 1028 -9.52 -36.96 -71.98
C LEU A 1028 -9.56 -38.46 -72.28
N ASP A 1029 -10.23 -38.78 -73.37
CA ASP A 1029 -10.56 -40.14 -73.75
C ASP A 1029 -9.39 -40.89 -74.37
N ILE A 1030 -9.35 -42.17 -74.05
CA ILE A 1030 -8.73 -43.21 -74.86
C ILE A 1030 -9.76 -44.35 -74.83
N VAL A 1031 -10.42 -44.57 -75.96
CA VAL A 1031 -11.44 -45.61 -76.13
C VAL A 1031 -10.76 -46.89 -76.58
N ASP A 1032 -11.19 -48.03 -76.05
CA ASP A 1032 -10.92 -49.35 -76.63
C ASP A 1032 -12.28 -50.00 -76.93
N GLU A 1033 -12.43 -50.55 -78.14
CA GLU A 1033 -13.71 -50.56 -78.86
C GLU A 1033 -14.43 -51.92 -78.80
N LYS A 1034 -14.22 -52.69 -77.72
CA LYS A 1034 -14.67 -54.10 -77.63
C LYS A 1034 -15.39 -54.48 -76.33
N CYS A 1035 -16.42 -53.72 -75.95
CA CYS A 1035 -17.42 -54.17 -74.95
C CYS A 1035 -18.80 -53.56 -75.23
N ASN A 1036 -19.57 -54.16 -76.13
CA ASN A 1036 -20.99 -53.84 -76.36
C ASN A 1036 -21.85 -55.05 -75.94
N GLY A 1037 -22.66 -54.90 -74.88
CA GLY A 1037 -23.37 -56.02 -74.27
C GLY A 1037 -24.47 -55.61 -73.27
N THR A 1038 -25.64 -55.32 -73.80
CA THR A 1038 -26.99 -55.37 -73.18
C THR A 1038 -27.18 -55.54 -71.64
N SER A 1039 -27.92 -54.58 -71.09
CA SER A 1039 -29.06 -54.73 -70.15
C SER A 1039 -28.86 -54.85 -68.61
N ASN A 1040 -29.64 -53.99 -67.93
CA ASN A 1040 -30.32 -54.14 -66.63
C ASN A 1040 -29.57 -54.38 -65.29
N LYS A 1041 -29.60 -53.30 -64.49
CA LYS A 1041 -30.00 -53.23 -63.05
C LYS A 1041 -29.10 -53.81 -61.94
N ASN A 1042 -28.48 -52.87 -61.21
CA ASN A 1042 -27.92 -52.96 -59.83
C ASN A 1042 -26.71 -53.91 -59.64
N PRO A 1043 -25.90 -53.76 -58.56
CA PRO A 1043 -25.93 -52.79 -57.46
C PRO A 1043 -24.56 -52.06 -57.26
N ASP A 1044 -24.30 -51.54 -56.05
CA ASP A 1044 -22.98 -51.10 -55.57
C ASP A 1044 -21.83 -52.03 -55.97
N LEU A 1045 -20.75 -51.47 -56.55
CA LEU A 1045 -19.43 -52.11 -56.61
C LEU A 1045 -18.32 -51.05 -56.62
N ARG A 1046 -17.28 -51.29 -55.81
CA ARG A 1046 -16.29 -50.31 -55.34
C ARG A 1046 -15.22 -49.99 -56.40
N ASP A 1047 -14.77 -48.73 -56.42
CA ASP A 1047 -13.44 -48.41 -56.97
C ASP A 1047 -12.37 -49.16 -56.17
N LEU A 1048 -11.50 -49.91 -56.86
CA LEU A 1048 -10.48 -50.72 -56.22
C LEU A 1048 -9.20 -49.90 -56.04
N PHE A 1049 -9.04 -49.34 -54.84
CA PHE A 1049 -7.79 -48.72 -54.41
C PHE A 1049 -6.65 -49.73 -54.46
N LEU A 1050 -5.66 -49.51 -55.31
CA LEU A 1050 -4.30 -49.93 -55.02
C LEU A 1050 -3.61 -48.81 -54.23
N GLY A 1051 -2.76 -49.22 -53.29
CA GLY A 1051 -2.00 -48.28 -52.46
C GLY A 1051 -0.75 -47.76 -53.15
N LEU A 1052 0.20 -47.34 -52.33
CA LEU A 1052 1.59 -47.13 -52.73
C LEU A 1052 2.14 -48.41 -53.39
N LEU A 1053 2.46 -48.34 -54.68
CA LEU A 1053 2.97 -49.47 -55.47
C LEU A 1053 4.49 -49.59 -55.39
N TYR A 1054 5.18 -48.44 -55.31
CA TYR A 1054 6.63 -48.38 -55.28
C TYR A 1054 7.09 -47.15 -54.50
N ALA A 1055 8.15 -47.28 -53.71
CA ALA A 1055 8.74 -46.17 -52.97
C ALA A 1055 10.26 -46.31 -52.90
N THR A 1056 10.92 -45.19 -53.13
CA THR A 1056 12.34 -44.95 -52.88
C THR A 1056 12.47 -43.71 -52.00
N GLU A 1057 13.70 -43.38 -51.58
CA GLU A 1057 13.96 -42.12 -50.88
C GLU A 1057 13.70 -40.89 -51.74
N ASN A 1058 13.79 -41.00 -53.08
CA ASN A 1058 13.66 -39.87 -54.00
C ASN A 1058 12.28 -39.76 -54.68
N TYR A 1059 11.50 -40.85 -54.76
CA TYR A 1059 10.17 -40.82 -55.38
C TYR A 1059 9.27 -42.00 -54.96
N LYS A 1060 7.95 -41.79 -55.08
CA LYS A 1060 6.87 -42.73 -54.76
C LYS A 1060 5.89 -42.84 -55.92
N ILE A 1061 5.41 -44.04 -56.21
CA ILE A 1061 4.41 -44.32 -57.26
C ILE A 1061 3.18 -44.92 -56.62
N TYR A 1062 2.03 -44.31 -56.91
CA TYR A 1062 0.70 -44.78 -56.54
C TYR A 1062 -0.04 -45.21 -57.80
N GLY A 1063 -0.96 -46.15 -57.70
CA GLY A 1063 -1.83 -46.48 -58.82
C GLY A 1063 -3.22 -46.87 -58.36
N TYR A 1064 -4.24 -46.64 -59.19
CA TYR A 1064 -5.61 -47.03 -58.89
C TYR A 1064 -6.32 -47.58 -60.12
N MET A 1065 -7.30 -48.45 -59.88
CA MET A 1065 -8.10 -49.10 -60.91
C MET A 1065 -9.53 -48.56 -60.85
N THR A 1066 -10.05 -48.13 -62.00
CA THR A 1066 -11.50 -48.02 -62.22
C THR A 1066 -11.95 -49.21 -63.08
N ASN A 1067 -13.26 -49.45 -63.18
CA ASN A 1067 -13.85 -50.60 -63.88
C ASN A 1067 -13.45 -50.75 -65.37
N THR A 1068 -12.72 -49.81 -65.97
CA THR A 1068 -12.21 -49.89 -67.34
C THR A 1068 -10.75 -49.46 -67.54
N LYS A 1069 -10.04 -48.90 -66.54
CA LYS A 1069 -8.68 -48.33 -66.72
C LYS A 1069 -7.81 -48.40 -65.45
N ILE A 1070 -6.49 -48.48 -65.64
CA ILE A 1070 -5.49 -48.23 -64.58
C ILE A 1070 -4.86 -46.86 -64.79
N LYS A 1071 -4.66 -46.10 -63.71
CA LYS A 1071 -3.88 -44.86 -63.68
C LYS A 1071 -2.75 -44.95 -62.66
N PHE A 1072 -1.63 -44.29 -62.94
CA PHE A 1072 -0.47 -44.21 -62.06
C PHE A 1072 -0.09 -42.74 -61.81
N ILE A 1073 0.33 -42.43 -60.59
CA ILE A 1073 0.77 -41.10 -60.14
C ILE A 1073 2.18 -41.23 -59.59
N LEU A 1074 3.13 -40.47 -60.14
CA LEU A 1074 4.51 -40.37 -59.66
C LEU A 1074 4.65 -39.09 -58.82
N VAL A 1075 5.13 -39.24 -57.58
CA VAL A 1075 5.44 -38.16 -56.65
C VAL A 1075 6.94 -38.17 -56.41
N VAL A 1076 7.64 -37.08 -56.73
CA VAL A 1076 9.11 -36.96 -56.60
C VAL A 1076 9.42 -35.98 -55.48
N ASP A 1077 10.40 -36.31 -54.63
CA ASP A 1077 10.88 -35.41 -53.58
C ASP A 1077 11.83 -34.37 -54.18
N SER A 1078 11.57 -33.09 -53.94
CA SER A 1078 12.16 -31.98 -54.70
C SER A 1078 13.56 -31.57 -54.25
N LEU A 1079 14.10 -32.20 -53.21
CA LEU A 1079 15.40 -31.87 -52.62
C LEU A 1079 16.61 -32.45 -53.37
N ASN A 1080 16.42 -33.40 -54.29
CA ASN A 1080 17.49 -33.95 -55.13
C ASN A 1080 17.33 -33.53 -56.60
N SER A 1081 18.36 -32.88 -57.15
CA SER A 1081 18.30 -32.24 -58.47
C SER A 1081 18.38 -33.22 -59.65
N ALA A 1082 17.49 -33.00 -60.63
CA ALA A 1082 17.52 -33.51 -62.01
C ALA A 1082 17.22 -35.01 -62.24
N PHE A 1083 15.94 -35.37 -62.26
CA PHE A 1083 15.45 -36.49 -63.08
C PHE A 1083 15.54 -36.13 -64.58
N ARG A 1084 16.07 -37.04 -65.41
CA ARG A 1084 16.02 -36.87 -66.87
C ARG A 1084 14.73 -37.49 -67.41
N GLU A 1085 14.08 -36.81 -68.35
CA GLU A 1085 12.78 -37.25 -68.91
C GLU A 1085 12.78 -38.70 -69.45
N ASN A 1086 13.91 -39.13 -70.00
CA ASN A 1086 14.12 -40.50 -70.49
C ASN A 1086 14.04 -41.58 -69.40
N GLU A 1087 14.41 -41.28 -68.15
CA GLU A 1087 14.36 -42.22 -67.03
C GLU A 1087 12.91 -42.45 -66.60
N ILE A 1088 12.13 -41.37 -66.45
CA ILE A 1088 10.70 -41.44 -66.15
C ILE A 1088 9.95 -42.22 -67.24
N ARG A 1089 10.22 -41.94 -68.52
CA ARG A 1089 9.64 -42.69 -69.65
C ARG A 1089 10.01 -44.18 -69.65
N THR A 1090 11.18 -44.55 -69.11
CA THR A 1090 11.62 -45.96 -69.01
C THR A 1090 10.93 -46.68 -67.85
N ILE A 1091 10.80 -46.03 -66.70
CA ILE A 1091 10.06 -46.55 -65.53
C ILE A 1091 8.60 -46.86 -65.90
N PHE A 1092 7.91 -45.91 -66.54
CA PHE A 1092 6.51 -46.11 -66.97
C PHE A 1092 6.35 -47.21 -68.03
N ARG A 1093 7.32 -47.40 -68.94
CA ARG A 1093 7.29 -48.55 -69.88
C ARG A 1093 7.40 -49.88 -69.15
N ASN A 1094 8.34 -50.02 -68.22
CA ASN A 1094 8.57 -51.27 -67.51
C ASN A 1094 7.34 -51.68 -66.68
N ILE A 1095 6.71 -50.73 -65.97
CA ILE A 1095 5.47 -50.96 -65.21
C ILE A 1095 4.33 -51.39 -66.13
N HIS A 1096 4.17 -50.75 -67.29
CA HIS A 1096 3.13 -51.12 -68.25
C HIS A 1096 3.36 -52.53 -68.83
N GLN A 1097 4.62 -52.90 -69.07
CA GLN A 1097 4.98 -54.18 -69.68
C GLN A 1097 4.86 -55.37 -68.70
N GLU A 1098 5.16 -55.18 -67.41
CA GLU A 1098 4.83 -56.18 -66.38
C GLU A 1098 3.31 -56.37 -66.19
N TYR A 1099 2.53 -55.29 -66.21
CA TYR A 1099 1.07 -55.37 -66.11
C TYR A 1099 0.43 -56.13 -67.28
N VAL A 1100 0.90 -55.90 -68.51
CA VAL A 1100 0.45 -56.66 -69.69
C VAL A 1100 0.80 -58.14 -69.56
N ASN A 1101 2.01 -58.49 -69.09
CA ASN A 1101 2.42 -59.87 -68.84
C ASN A 1101 1.59 -60.57 -67.74
N PHE A 1102 1.13 -59.82 -66.73
CA PHE A 1102 0.30 -60.34 -65.64
C PHE A 1102 -1.11 -60.75 -66.10
N ILE A 1103 -1.72 -59.99 -67.02
CA ILE A 1103 -3.07 -60.24 -67.52
C ILE A 1103 -3.10 -61.32 -68.60
N SER A 1104 -2.03 -61.49 -69.37
CA SER A 1104 -1.98 -62.45 -70.48
C SER A 1104 -1.81 -63.93 -70.09
N ASN A 1105 -1.90 -64.28 -68.80
CA ASN A 1105 -1.65 -65.65 -68.32
C ASN A 1105 -2.94 -66.32 -67.78
N PRO A 1106 -3.63 -67.18 -68.56
CA PRO A 1106 -5.05 -67.46 -68.39
C PRO A 1106 -5.39 -68.70 -67.52
N PHE A 1107 -4.72 -68.89 -66.38
CA PHE A 1107 -5.07 -69.98 -65.45
C PHE A 1107 -4.89 -69.58 -63.97
N VAL A 1108 -6.02 -69.36 -63.28
CA VAL A 1108 -6.41 -69.91 -61.95
C VAL A 1108 -7.61 -69.12 -61.39
N ILE A 1109 -8.73 -69.82 -61.22
CA ILE A 1109 -9.96 -69.48 -60.48
C ILE A 1109 -10.35 -70.83 -59.84
N PRO A 1110 -10.65 -70.99 -58.52
CA PRO A 1110 -11.73 -70.26 -57.84
C PRO A 1110 -11.62 -69.94 -56.31
N ASN A 1111 -12.49 -69.01 -55.87
CA ASN A 1111 -13.28 -69.03 -54.62
C ASN A 1111 -12.67 -68.83 -53.21
N GLU A 1112 -11.80 -67.83 -52.99
CA GLU A 1112 -11.78 -67.10 -51.70
C GLU A 1112 -11.48 -65.58 -51.91
N PRO A 1113 -12.03 -64.67 -51.07
CA PRO A 1113 -11.67 -63.25 -51.11
C PRO A 1113 -10.29 -63.01 -50.48
N ILE A 1114 -9.25 -63.05 -51.32
CA ILE A 1114 -7.85 -62.90 -50.88
C ILE A 1114 -7.59 -61.46 -50.40
N PHE A 1115 -7.40 -61.29 -49.09
CA PHE A 1115 -6.79 -60.08 -48.51
C PHE A 1115 -5.33 -59.99 -48.94
N SER A 1116 -5.04 -59.16 -49.96
CA SER A 1116 -3.76 -59.16 -50.66
C SER A 1116 -2.62 -58.47 -49.91
N LYS A 1117 -2.05 -59.16 -48.92
CA LYS A 1117 -0.60 -59.11 -48.63
C LYS A 1117 0.23 -59.90 -49.66
N THR A 1118 -0.43 -60.57 -50.60
CA THR A 1118 0.15 -61.55 -51.55
C THR A 1118 0.67 -60.91 -52.83
N PHE A 1119 0.06 -59.83 -53.33
CA PHE A 1119 0.54 -59.07 -54.49
C PHE A 1119 1.89 -58.35 -54.21
N ASP A 1120 2.08 -57.88 -52.97
CA ASP A 1120 3.30 -57.20 -52.49
C ASP A 1120 4.55 -58.11 -52.52
N LYS A 1121 4.38 -59.42 -52.28
CA LYS A 1121 5.51 -60.33 -52.02
C LYS A 1121 6.27 -60.80 -53.26
N ASN A 1122 5.58 -61.04 -54.37
CA ASN A 1122 6.20 -61.54 -55.61
C ASN A 1122 6.90 -60.44 -56.44
N ILE A 1123 6.47 -59.18 -56.27
CA ILE A 1123 7.13 -58.03 -56.92
C ILE A 1123 8.39 -57.65 -56.13
N ARG A 1124 8.30 -57.52 -54.79
CA ARG A 1124 9.48 -57.25 -53.94
C ARG A 1124 10.62 -58.24 -54.16
N SER A 1125 10.33 -59.56 -54.12
CA SER A 1125 11.37 -60.58 -54.22
C SER A 1125 12.07 -60.70 -55.59
N LYS A 1126 11.60 -59.97 -56.63
CA LYS A 1126 12.25 -59.92 -57.95
C LYS A 1126 12.92 -58.58 -58.25
N ILE A 1127 12.54 -57.50 -57.55
CA ILE A 1127 13.18 -56.18 -57.70
C ILE A 1127 14.49 -56.10 -56.91
N ASP A 1128 14.67 -56.88 -55.84
CA ASP A 1128 15.93 -57.02 -55.07
C ASP A 1128 17.11 -57.67 -55.88
N CYS A 1129 16.96 -57.87 -57.20
CA CYS A 1129 17.96 -58.50 -58.06
C CYS A 1129 18.81 -57.54 -58.93
N TYR A 1130 18.63 -56.22 -58.82
CA TYR A 1130 19.59 -55.24 -59.37
C TYR A 1130 20.42 -54.62 -58.25
N GLY A 1131 21.51 -55.29 -57.91
CA GLY A 1131 22.30 -55.00 -56.72
C GLY A 1131 23.25 -53.80 -56.82
N THR A 1132 23.46 -53.18 -55.65
CA THR A 1132 24.73 -52.63 -55.17
C THR A 1132 25.60 -51.80 -56.14
N LYS A 1133 25.55 -50.47 -55.99
CA LYS A 1133 26.68 -49.75 -55.38
C LYS A 1133 26.27 -48.40 -54.79
#